data_AF-A0A1F1V189-F1
#
_entry.id   AF-A0A1F1V189-F1
#
_cell.length_a   1.000
_cell.length_b   1.000
_cell.length_c   1.000
_cell.angle_alpha   90.00
_cell.angle_beta   90.00
_cell.angle_gamma   90.00
#
_symmetry.space_group_name_H-M   'P 1'
#
loop_
_entity.id
_entity.type
_entity.pdbx_description
1 polymer ?
#
loop_
_entity_poly.entity_id
_entity_poly.type
_entity_poly.pdbx_seq_one_letter_code
_entity_poly.pdbx_strand_id
1 'polypeptide(L)'
;MRFSLKAATAVVSASALAIANLPTSLAQSAEQSFNGKDTCISIDSNGNIVAPQPGDCTQFGKGGQGNTDAQARNVIFILGDGMGHQEITAARNYLKGANGRFEGLDELTAAGAYTTFAVGKDGKRQYVTDSAASATGWSTGTKTYNGALSVDITGKPHENLLEMAKNAGMRTGNVSTAEIQDATPGAMHSHISKRGYYAPSGDAKPVKGAEARENGGLGSISEQIIDTRADVTLGGGRKYFDAEVQQGGENRNPFLTDKNDGGVDWEAGKSVRENAIAKGYQVVDDKQGLEGITVANQDQPVLGLFHDKNMTRKFEQTVPVKSDGTTEPEVCKEADRGDEPSAAEMTKKAIELLDDKSADKGFFLQVESASIDKADHAADACGMIGETQQIDEVIKEALDFAKADGETMIVVTADHAHTAEIIPDGRPSVSAVTRLKTPKDGTTMSIGFGTQPWLDENGNPVFDKKANGEPFDTPNFSMMHTGTQVRIAGFGPGSENVNGQLDQTDAFYVMANALGLNGGTEGGQEPWKINKGAKVASLANRSKAKPGDELCYLVSAGEAPKVGDCAQFGTEGQGIDNSKAKNVVLLIGDGTGDSEITAARNYLKGSAGRFEGLDDLDYTGYLTTFSLDKETGLPNYVGDSAATGTAWNSGVKTYNGAVGVDNAGKPVATLGEIAKAKGLKIGNVTTAEIQDATPAAFAAHAIKRSYYAPSGDKKVAEGEQLRENGGLGSISEQIVDLRADVTLGGGRSYFNTEVVQGGQWGENGNTWTAGKTVLENAKDNGYQVVTNASELDAIAEANADKPVLGLFSEGNMPRALNQSIPTTDGGDLEPATCVANPEFTAETPRLAAMTSKALELLQNDKGFVLQVESASPDKADHQADACGLIGEVGQLDEAVQAVQDWVEKTGEETLIVATADHAHTAQITYENQNTAGRVTQLTTVEGSTMAVNFATSKTNEDEDALGGQQHTGAQLRVAASGPGAANLTGQIDQTDLFFASLNALGIDPVNHNLTFENKMQPVEETTEGDSAAGSSVDSPALIATLAIAGIAGLISLIALLAPFAVDGALGPIAKF
;
A
#
# COMPACT_ATOMS: atom_id res chain seq x y z
N MET A 1 63.66 19.75 3.43
CA MET A 1 62.92 20.04 2.18
C MET A 1 62.89 18.78 1.33
N ARG A 2 61.77 18.04 1.38
CA ARG A 2 61.47 16.91 0.50
C ARG A 2 59.97 17.03 0.20
N PHE A 3 59.61 17.25 -1.07
CA PHE A 3 58.22 17.32 -1.51
C PHE A 3 57.70 15.90 -1.77
N SER A 4 56.49 15.60 -1.30
CA SER A 4 55.80 14.33 -1.51
C SER A 4 54.94 14.36 -2.77
N LEU A 5 54.90 13.24 -3.48
CA LEU A 5 53.94 12.96 -4.52
C LEU A 5 52.54 12.79 -3.89
N LYS A 6 51.55 13.52 -4.41
CA LYS A 6 50.15 13.10 -4.48
C LYS A 6 49.67 13.37 -5.90
N ALA A 7 49.55 12.31 -6.69
CA ALA A 7 48.69 12.27 -7.85
C ALA A 7 47.53 11.34 -7.46
N ALA A 8 46.37 11.92 -7.18
CA ALA A 8 45.14 11.17 -7.02
C ALA A 8 44.56 10.93 -8.41
N THR A 9 44.53 9.66 -8.79
CA THR A 9 43.94 9.17 -10.03
C THR A 9 42.43 9.27 -9.92
N ALA A 10 41.82 10.18 -10.68
CA ALA A 10 40.40 10.13 -10.96
C ALA A 10 40.14 8.94 -11.91
N VAL A 11 39.77 7.80 -11.35
CA VAL A 11 39.14 6.70 -12.10
C VAL A 11 37.67 6.75 -11.75
N VAL A 12 36.90 7.54 -12.52
CA VAL A 12 35.46 7.36 -12.61
C VAL A 12 35.27 5.99 -13.26
N SER A 13 34.85 5.01 -12.46
CA SER A 13 34.59 3.66 -12.92
C SER A 13 33.47 3.70 -13.97
N ALA A 14 33.78 3.29 -15.20
CA ALA A 14 32.85 3.16 -16.31
C ALA A 14 31.73 2.12 -16.09
N SER A 15 31.65 1.50 -14.90
CA SER A 15 30.61 0.55 -14.52
C SER A 15 29.30 1.21 -14.06
N ALA A 16 29.35 2.46 -13.57
CA ALA A 16 28.12 3.19 -13.18
C ALA A 16 27.32 3.69 -14.40
N LEU A 17 27.99 3.88 -15.54
CA LEU A 17 27.35 4.31 -16.80
C LEU A 17 26.65 3.17 -17.55
N ALA A 18 26.87 1.91 -17.17
CA ALA A 18 26.22 0.77 -17.82
C ALA A 18 24.76 0.58 -17.35
N ILE A 19 24.41 1.07 -16.15
CA ILE A 19 23.03 1.09 -15.66
C ILE A 19 22.23 2.23 -16.33
N ALA A 20 22.92 3.31 -16.73
CA ALA A 20 22.33 4.45 -17.43
C ALA A 20 22.15 4.24 -18.96
N ASN A 21 22.62 3.12 -19.52
CA ASN A 21 22.52 2.76 -20.95
C ASN A 21 21.71 1.47 -21.16
N LEU A 22 20.69 1.24 -20.33
CA LEU A 22 19.56 0.42 -20.75
C LEU A 22 18.88 1.16 -21.91
N PRO A 23 18.62 0.52 -23.07
CA PRO A 23 17.99 1.20 -24.19
C PRO A 23 16.55 1.59 -23.82
N THR A 24 16.38 2.81 -23.32
CA THR A 24 15.11 3.54 -23.37
C THR A 24 14.91 4.03 -24.80
N SER A 25 14.63 3.10 -25.72
CA SER A 25 14.18 3.47 -27.05
C SER A 25 12.82 2.84 -27.31
N LEU A 26 11.88 3.71 -27.67
CA LEU A 26 10.45 3.50 -28.00
C LEU A 26 9.57 3.56 -26.73
N ALA A 27 8.58 4.44 -26.56
CA ALA A 27 7.95 5.41 -27.44
C ALA A 27 7.66 6.73 -26.71
N GLN A 28 7.82 7.85 -27.41
CA GLN A 28 7.34 9.15 -26.95
C GLN A 28 5.85 9.23 -27.31
N SER A 29 4.96 8.89 -26.37
CA SER A 29 3.56 9.30 -26.48
C SER A 29 3.50 10.79 -26.13
N ALA A 30 3.11 11.59 -27.12
CA ALA A 30 2.90 13.02 -26.95
C ALA A 30 1.48 13.23 -26.43
N GLU A 31 1.32 13.64 -25.17
CA GLU A 31 0.39 14.72 -24.77
C GLU A 31 0.51 15.20 -23.30
N GLN A 32 1.21 14.50 -22.40
CA GLN A 32 1.57 15.03 -21.07
C GLN A 32 3.06 14.81 -20.77
N SER A 33 3.84 15.89 -20.78
CA SER A 33 5.20 15.86 -20.24
C SER A 33 5.09 15.84 -18.71
N PHE A 34 5.12 14.65 -18.11
CA PHE A 34 5.28 14.54 -16.66
C PHE A 34 6.60 15.16 -16.23
N ASN A 35 6.58 15.81 -15.07
CA ASN A 35 7.81 16.32 -14.46
C ASN A 35 8.64 15.12 -13.96
N GLY A 36 9.90 15.00 -14.42
CA GLY A 36 10.83 13.90 -14.10
C GLY A 36 12.17 14.38 -13.54
N LYS A 37 13.25 13.60 -13.62
CA LYS A 37 14.59 13.95 -13.08
C LYS A 37 15.16 15.31 -13.53
N ASP A 38 14.69 15.82 -14.67
CA ASP A 38 15.06 17.12 -15.22
C ASP A 38 14.15 18.27 -14.69
N THR A 39 13.34 17.97 -13.68
CA THR A 39 12.42 18.88 -12.98
C THR A 39 12.67 18.81 -11.47
N CYS A 40 12.11 19.73 -10.67
CA CYS A 40 12.50 19.90 -9.26
C CYS A 40 14.01 20.12 -9.06
N ILE A 41 14.67 20.88 -9.96
CA ILE A 41 16.12 21.09 -9.95
C ILE A 41 16.51 21.99 -8.76
N SER A 42 17.22 21.41 -7.81
CA SER A 42 17.80 22.12 -6.66
C SER A 42 19.31 22.34 -6.77
N ILE A 43 19.96 21.68 -7.74
CA ILE A 43 21.37 21.86 -8.10
C ILE A 43 21.45 21.97 -9.63
N ASP A 44 21.85 23.13 -10.14
CA ASP A 44 21.92 23.38 -11.59
C ASP A 44 23.09 22.62 -12.25
N SER A 45 23.17 22.66 -13.59
CA SER A 45 24.24 22.00 -14.37
C SER A 45 25.65 22.53 -14.08
N ASN A 46 25.78 23.69 -13.41
CA ASN A 46 27.05 24.26 -12.98
C ASN A 46 27.40 23.91 -11.53
N GLY A 47 26.51 23.18 -10.83
CA GLY A 47 26.66 22.83 -9.42
C GLY A 47 26.21 23.92 -8.45
N ASN A 48 25.47 24.94 -8.90
CA ASN A 48 24.93 25.97 -8.02
C ASN A 48 23.62 25.49 -7.38
N ILE A 49 23.44 25.83 -6.10
CA ILE A 49 22.19 25.58 -5.38
C ILE A 49 21.13 26.57 -5.87
N VAL A 50 19.96 26.06 -6.25
CA VAL A 50 18.81 26.84 -6.71
C VAL A 50 17.60 26.45 -5.88
N ALA A 51 16.84 27.44 -5.40
CA ALA A 51 15.61 27.17 -4.68
C ALA A 51 14.51 26.72 -5.64
N PRO A 52 13.89 25.54 -5.42
CA PRO A 52 12.68 25.18 -6.13
C PRO A 52 11.63 26.28 -5.95
N GLN A 53 10.98 26.67 -7.03
CA GLN A 53 9.86 27.62 -7.00
C GLN A 53 8.53 26.85 -6.88
N PRO A 54 7.43 27.54 -6.49
CA PRO A 54 6.10 26.92 -6.48
C PRO A 54 5.81 26.26 -7.82
N GLY A 55 5.48 24.97 -7.79
CA GLY A 55 5.16 24.17 -8.98
C GLY A 55 6.32 23.41 -9.60
N ASP A 56 7.58 23.74 -9.30
CA ASP A 56 8.75 23.11 -9.95
C ASP A 56 8.87 21.60 -9.68
N CYS A 57 8.31 21.15 -8.54
CA CYS A 57 8.38 19.76 -8.08
C CYS A 57 7.07 18.99 -8.20
N THR A 58 6.02 19.63 -8.71
CA THR A 58 4.73 18.97 -9.00
C THR A 58 4.94 17.91 -10.06
N GLN A 59 4.17 16.83 -10.04
CA GLN A 59 4.22 15.80 -11.07
C GLN A 59 3.52 16.24 -12.36
N PHE A 60 2.52 17.13 -12.22
CA PHE A 60 1.64 17.55 -13.32
C PHE A 60 1.71 19.03 -13.65
N GLY A 61 2.61 19.81 -13.05
CA GLY A 61 2.63 21.26 -13.22
C GLY A 61 1.49 21.97 -12.49
N LYS A 62 1.48 23.31 -12.56
CA LYS A 62 0.53 24.17 -11.82
C LYS A 62 -0.94 23.97 -12.21
N GLY A 63 -1.20 23.52 -13.43
CA GLY A 63 -2.57 23.26 -13.87
C GLY A 63 -3.19 21.97 -13.30
N GLY A 64 -2.41 21.14 -12.59
CA GLY A 64 -2.87 19.87 -12.02
C GLY A 64 -2.99 18.70 -13.02
N GLN A 65 -3.39 17.54 -12.54
CA GLN A 65 -3.42 16.29 -13.31
C GLN A 65 -4.31 16.33 -14.57
N GLY A 66 -5.37 17.14 -14.55
CA GLY A 66 -6.29 17.29 -15.68
C GLY A 66 -7.27 16.11 -15.84
N ASN A 67 -7.58 15.40 -14.75
CA ASN A 67 -8.62 14.36 -14.73
C ASN A 67 -10.02 14.98 -14.76
N THR A 68 -10.19 16.15 -14.15
CA THR A 68 -11.47 16.89 -14.10
C THR A 68 -11.21 18.39 -13.95
N ASP A 69 -12.13 19.21 -14.45
CA ASP A 69 -12.19 20.66 -14.25
C ASP A 69 -13.28 21.09 -13.26
N ALA A 70 -13.91 20.12 -12.58
CA ALA A 70 -14.94 20.38 -11.59
C ALA A 70 -14.40 21.27 -10.45
N GLN A 71 -15.15 22.33 -10.14
CA GLN A 71 -14.84 23.27 -9.07
C GLN A 71 -15.66 22.98 -7.82
N ALA A 72 -15.10 23.32 -6.66
CA ALA A 72 -15.75 23.24 -5.36
C ALA A 72 -15.94 24.65 -4.78
N ARG A 73 -17.06 24.85 -4.09
CA ARG A 73 -17.31 26.05 -3.28
C ARG A 73 -16.47 26.02 -2.01
N ASN A 74 -16.28 24.84 -1.43
CA ASN A 74 -15.51 24.66 -0.20
C ASN A 74 -14.48 23.54 -0.35
N VAL A 75 -13.34 23.68 0.33
CA VAL A 75 -12.36 22.59 0.49
C VAL A 75 -12.11 22.33 1.97
N ILE A 76 -12.21 21.07 2.36
CA ILE A 76 -11.79 20.57 3.67
C ILE A 76 -10.58 19.65 3.46
N PHE A 77 -9.40 20.10 3.90
CA PHE A 77 -8.17 19.33 3.90
C PHE A 77 -7.96 18.70 5.28
N ILE A 78 -7.87 17.37 5.34
CA ILE A 78 -7.79 16.61 6.58
C ILE A 78 -6.47 15.83 6.60
N LEU A 79 -5.68 16.01 7.65
CA LEU A 79 -4.38 15.38 7.80
C LEU A 79 -4.32 14.49 9.04
N GLY A 80 -3.92 13.23 8.88
CA GLY A 80 -3.39 12.42 9.97
C GLY A 80 -1.86 12.51 9.95
N ASP A 81 -1.25 13.25 10.87
CA ASP A 81 0.22 13.40 10.97
C ASP A 81 0.85 12.02 11.17
N GLY A 82 1.78 11.62 10.29
CA GLY A 82 2.41 10.28 10.31
C GLY A 82 1.49 9.09 9.96
N MET A 83 0.26 9.32 9.48
CA MET A 83 -0.74 8.28 9.22
C MET A 83 -0.49 7.52 7.89
N GLY A 84 0.57 6.72 7.85
CA GLY A 84 0.91 5.83 6.75
C GLY A 84 0.01 4.59 6.64
N HIS A 85 0.38 3.66 5.75
CA HIS A 85 -0.41 2.46 5.47
C HIS A 85 -0.47 1.48 6.64
N GLN A 86 0.59 1.39 7.43
CA GLN A 86 0.67 0.51 8.60
C GLN A 86 -0.25 1.04 9.71
N GLU A 87 -0.25 2.35 9.94
CA GLU A 87 -1.04 3.05 10.95
C GLU A 87 -2.54 2.93 10.64
N ILE A 88 -2.95 3.17 9.39
CA ILE A 88 -4.34 2.98 8.93
C ILE A 88 -4.78 1.53 9.11
N THR A 89 -3.95 0.57 8.70
CA THR A 89 -4.32 -0.85 8.72
C THR A 89 -4.36 -1.40 10.13
N ALA A 90 -3.43 -0.99 11.00
CA ALA A 90 -3.40 -1.40 12.41
C ALA A 90 -4.65 -0.89 13.13
N ALA A 91 -5.01 0.38 12.90
CA ALA A 91 -6.23 0.94 13.46
C ALA A 91 -7.49 0.24 12.93
N ARG A 92 -7.57 -0.05 11.62
CA ARG A 92 -8.69 -0.79 11.03
C ARG A 92 -8.82 -2.18 11.64
N ASN A 93 -7.73 -2.94 11.67
CA ASN A 93 -7.68 -4.29 12.21
C ASN A 93 -8.12 -4.31 13.67
N TYR A 94 -7.64 -3.36 14.48
CA TYR A 94 -7.99 -3.28 15.89
C TYR A 94 -9.45 -2.86 16.13
N LEU A 95 -9.89 -1.77 15.49
CA LEU A 95 -11.18 -1.11 15.78
C LEU A 95 -12.35 -1.72 15.02
N LYS A 96 -12.11 -2.25 13.82
CA LYS A 96 -13.14 -2.69 12.87
C LYS A 96 -13.01 -4.19 12.51
N GLY A 97 -11.85 -4.80 12.74
CA GLY A 97 -11.53 -6.16 12.29
C GLY A 97 -10.88 -6.16 10.90
N ALA A 98 -10.25 -7.27 10.50
CA ALA A 98 -9.39 -7.32 9.32
C ALA A 98 -10.10 -7.05 7.98
N ASN A 99 -11.40 -7.36 7.90
CA ASN A 99 -12.27 -7.07 6.76
C ASN A 99 -13.28 -5.93 7.07
N GLY A 100 -13.18 -5.32 8.24
CA GLY A 100 -14.05 -4.21 8.63
C GLY A 100 -13.73 -2.92 7.88
N ARG A 101 -14.59 -1.92 8.03
CA ARG A 101 -14.43 -0.61 7.36
C ARG A 101 -14.56 0.55 8.33
N PHE A 102 -13.77 1.58 8.08
CA PHE A 102 -13.94 2.90 8.65
C PHE A 102 -15.13 3.63 8.04
N GLU A 103 -15.82 4.47 8.82
CA GLU A 103 -17.03 5.19 8.35
C GLU A 103 -16.67 6.50 7.63
N GLY A 104 -15.46 7.01 7.84
CA GLY A 104 -14.87 8.14 7.13
C GLY A 104 -13.79 7.71 6.14
N LEU A 105 -12.66 7.20 6.64
CA LEU A 105 -11.44 6.90 5.84
C LEU A 105 -11.69 6.00 4.61
N ASP A 106 -12.55 4.99 4.78
CA ASP A 106 -12.83 3.99 3.74
C ASP A 106 -14.02 4.39 2.85
N GLU A 107 -14.70 5.51 3.15
CA GLU A 107 -15.82 6.05 2.37
C GLU A 107 -15.40 7.10 1.34
N LEU A 108 -14.13 7.52 1.35
CA LEU A 108 -13.54 8.34 0.29
C LEU A 108 -13.52 7.56 -1.04
N THR A 109 -13.74 8.26 -2.15
CA THR A 109 -14.01 7.64 -3.46
C THR A 109 -12.82 7.69 -4.40
N ALA A 110 -12.12 8.83 -4.46
CA ALA A 110 -10.86 8.97 -5.16
C ALA A 110 -9.69 8.52 -4.26
N ALA A 111 -8.68 7.90 -4.86
CA ALA A 111 -7.47 7.49 -4.14
C ALA A 111 -6.24 7.52 -5.04
N GLY A 112 -5.12 7.91 -4.44
CA GLY A 112 -3.80 7.92 -5.03
C GLY A 112 -2.74 7.73 -3.96
N ALA A 113 -1.50 7.80 -4.39
CA ALA A 113 -0.32 7.81 -3.54
C ALA A 113 0.49 9.07 -3.85
N TYR A 114 1.17 9.64 -2.85
CA TYR A 114 2.04 10.78 -3.12
C TYR A 114 3.40 10.75 -2.40
N THR A 115 4.41 11.37 -3.01
CA THR A 115 5.77 11.49 -2.46
C THR A 115 5.91 12.69 -1.53
N THR A 116 6.70 12.53 -0.47
CA THR A 116 6.79 13.52 0.62
C THR A 116 8.21 14.00 0.90
N PHE A 117 9.20 13.65 0.06
CA PHE A 117 10.61 14.03 0.27
C PHE A 117 10.82 15.54 0.48
N ALA A 118 11.87 15.90 1.21
CA ALA A 118 12.33 17.27 1.42
C ALA A 118 13.61 17.59 0.63
N VAL A 119 14.01 18.86 0.59
CA VAL A 119 15.21 19.35 -0.09
C VAL A 119 16.05 20.16 0.88
N GLY A 120 17.26 19.69 1.16
CA GLY A 120 18.21 20.35 2.06
C GLY A 120 18.67 21.72 1.55
N LYS A 121 19.24 22.53 2.45
CA LYS A 121 19.84 23.83 2.10
C LYS A 121 21.05 23.71 1.16
N ASP A 122 21.63 22.53 1.06
CA ASP A 122 22.70 22.17 0.12
C ASP A 122 22.16 21.72 -1.24
N GLY A 123 20.84 21.74 -1.44
CA GLY A 123 20.15 21.31 -2.64
C GLY A 123 19.98 19.79 -2.75
N LYS A 124 20.48 18.98 -1.81
CA LYS A 124 20.33 17.52 -1.88
C LYS A 124 18.96 17.06 -1.41
N ARG A 125 18.55 15.86 -1.84
CA ARG A 125 17.31 15.24 -1.40
C ARG A 125 17.44 14.73 0.02
N GLN A 126 16.39 14.96 0.81
CA GLN A 126 16.17 14.32 2.10
C GLN A 126 14.97 13.39 1.91
N TYR A 127 15.24 12.09 1.73
CA TYR A 127 14.20 11.09 1.43
C TYR A 127 13.20 10.89 2.58
N VAL A 128 13.54 11.34 3.78
CA VAL A 128 12.63 11.39 4.93
C VAL A 128 12.44 12.85 5.33
N THR A 129 11.20 13.32 5.22
CA THR A 129 10.79 14.68 5.60
C THR A 129 10.42 14.75 7.08
N ASP A 130 10.47 15.97 7.64
CA ASP A 130 9.73 16.30 8.86
C ASP A 130 8.38 16.95 8.51
N SER A 131 7.50 17.10 9.51
CA SER A 131 6.18 17.73 9.34
C SER A 131 6.22 19.19 8.83
N ALA A 132 7.34 19.90 8.95
CA ALA A 132 7.45 21.30 8.51
C ALA A 132 7.70 21.43 7.01
N ALA A 133 8.69 20.69 6.51
CA ALA A 133 8.97 20.69 5.07
C ALA A 133 7.80 20.11 4.26
N SER A 134 7.16 19.08 4.80
CA SER A 134 5.99 18.46 4.18
C SER A 134 4.80 19.43 4.16
N ALA A 135 4.49 20.08 5.30
CA ALA A 135 3.42 21.06 5.40
C ALA A 135 3.60 22.25 4.46
N THR A 136 4.85 22.72 4.32
CA THR A 136 5.20 23.73 3.33
C THR A 136 4.90 23.28 1.90
N GLY A 137 5.10 21.99 1.61
CA GLY A 137 4.83 21.38 0.31
C GLY A 137 3.38 21.53 -0.14
N TRP A 138 2.41 21.10 0.68
CA TRP A 138 0.98 21.21 0.32
C TRP A 138 0.39 22.59 0.59
N SER A 139 1.01 23.42 1.45
CA SER A 139 0.50 24.76 1.76
C SER A 139 0.94 25.80 0.73
N THR A 140 2.14 25.65 0.13
CA THR A 140 2.71 26.65 -0.82
C THR A 140 3.02 26.09 -2.21
N GLY A 141 2.93 24.77 -2.41
CA GLY A 141 3.34 24.12 -3.65
C GLY A 141 4.86 24.11 -3.87
N THR A 142 5.66 24.32 -2.82
CA THR A 142 7.13 24.46 -2.89
C THR A 142 7.84 23.48 -1.96
N LYS A 143 8.90 22.83 -2.45
CA LYS A 143 9.78 21.98 -1.61
C LYS A 143 10.76 22.82 -0.80
N THR A 144 11.04 22.39 0.43
CA THR A 144 11.97 23.06 1.34
C THR A 144 12.72 22.05 2.23
N TYR A 145 13.52 22.53 3.17
CA TYR A 145 14.32 21.72 4.08
C TYR A 145 13.58 21.40 5.38
N ASN A 146 13.91 20.26 6.00
CA ASN A 146 13.31 19.85 7.26
C ASN A 146 13.41 20.94 8.33
N GLY A 147 12.27 21.28 8.93
CA GLY A 147 12.10 22.32 9.94
C GLY A 147 11.71 23.70 9.41
N ALA A 148 11.55 23.91 8.10
CA ALA A 148 11.11 25.19 7.53
C ALA A 148 9.59 25.24 7.36
N LEU A 149 8.96 26.39 7.65
CA LEU A 149 7.53 26.63 7.42
C LEU A 149 7.34 27.73 6.39
N SER A 150 6.69 27.43 5.27
CA SER A 150 6.28 28.36 4.20
C SER A 150 7.38 29.30 3.71
N VAL A 151 8.62 28.80 3.74
CA VAL A 151 9.81 29.42 3.16
C VAL A 151 10.56 28.39 2.30
N ASP A 152 11.22 28.83 1.24
CA ASP A 152 12.09 27.94 0.44
C ASP A 152 13.44 27.66 1.12
N ILE A 153 14.31 26.92 0.42
CA ILE A 153 15.63 26.54 0.93
C ILE A 153 16.59 27.71 1.20
N THR A 154 16.28 28.91 0.69
CA THR A 154 17.01 30.15 0.96
C THR A 154 16.41 30.96 2.12
N GLY A 155 15.25 30.54 2.63
CA GLY A 155 14.50 31.26 3.67
C GLY A 155 13.59 32.36 3.12
N LYS A 156 13.33 32.41 1.80
CA LYS A 156 12.38 33.35 1.20
C LYS A 156 10.94 32.86 1.49
N PRO A 157 10.06 33.71 2.07
CA PRO A 157 8.65 33.39 2.26
C PRO A 157 7.89 33.19 0.94
N HIS A 158 6.92 32.26 0.96
CA HIS A 158 5.97 32.01 -0.13
C HIS A 158 4.53 32.06 0.40
N GLU A 159 3.62 32.65 -0.38
CA GLU A 159 2.18 32.73 -0.06
C GLU A 159 1.61 31.32 0.13
N ASN A 160 0.86 31.09 1.22
CA ASN A 160 0.23 29.81 1.50
C ASN A 160 -1.26 29.79 1.10
N LEU A 161 -1.84 28.59 1.00
CA LEU A 161 -3.21 28.39 0.52
C LEU A 161 -4.28 29.07 1.40
N LEU A 162 -4.05 29.18 2.71
CA LEU A 162 -4.97 29.89 3.61
C LEU A 162 -4.97 31.39 3.31
N GLU A 163 -3.80 31.99 3.08
CA GLU A 163 -3.66 33.39 2.66
C GLU A 163 -4.32 33.63 1.30
N MET A 164 -4.13 32.73 0.34
CA MET A 164 -4.78 32.80 -0.98
C MET A 164 -6.31 32.77 -0.86
N ALA A 165 -6.86 31.84 -0.08
CA ALA A 165 -8.30 31.75 0.15
C ALA A 165 -8.84 33.03 0.81
N LYS A 166 -8.13 33.56 1.80
CA LYS A 166 -8.50 34.81 2.48
C LYS A 166 -8.45 36.02 1.53
N ASN A 167 -7.41 36.14 0.70
CA ASN A 167 -7.30 37.18 -0.32
C ASN A 167 -8.42 37.10 -1.37
N ALA A 168 -8.95 35.90 -1.64
CA ALA A 168 -10.11 35.69 -2.50
C ALA A 168 -11.46 35.99 -1.82
N GLY A 169 -11.45 36.39 -0.55
CA GLY A 169 -12.65 36.69 0.24
C GLY A 169 -13.38 35.45 0.75
N MET A 170 -12.72 34.29 0.73
CA MET A 170 -13.25 33.07 1.36
C MET A 170 -13.08 33.13 2.87
N ARG A 171 -13.90 32.36 3.58
CA ARG A 171 -13.67 32.11 5.01
C ARG A 171 -12.57 31.08 5.20
N THR A 172 -11.81 31.19 6.27
CA THR A 172 -10.66 30.31 6.53
C THR A 172 -10.66 29.72 7.94
N GLY A 173 -10.35 28.43 8.01
CA GLY A 173 -10.26 27.69 9.25
C GLY A 173 -9.00 26.82 9.33
N ASN A 174 -8.47 26.66 10.55
CA ASN A 174 -7.36 25.77 10.83
C ASN A 174 -7.54 25.13 12.22
N VAL A 175 -7.69 23.80 12.23
CA VAL A 175 -8.03 23.00 13.42
C VAL A 175 -6.96 21.94 13.60
N SER A 176 -6.46 21.75 14.82
CA SER A 176 -5.45 20.74 15.12
C SER A 176 -5.56 20.24 16.56
N THR A 177 -5.22 18.97 16.79
CA THR A 177 -5.01 18.44 18.16
C THR A 177 -3.61 18.75 18.72
N ALA A 178 -2.69 19.31 17.94
CA ALA A 178 -1.38 19.77 18.40
C ALA A 178 -1.44 21.12 19.13
N GLU A 179 -0.29 21.53 19.68
CA GLU A 179 0.03 22.96 19.82
C GLU A 179 -0.21 23.65 18.47
N ILE A 180 -1.06 24.68 18.38
CA ILE A 180 -1.40 25.31 17.07
C ILE A 180 -0.19 25.96 16.37
N GLN A 181 0.93 26.12 17.09
CA GLN A 181 2.21 26.57 16.56
C GLN A 181 3.07 25.44 15.96
N ASP A 182 2.68 24.17 16.15
CA ASP A 182 3.37 23.04 15.53
C ASP A 182 3.29 23.12 14.01
N ALA A 183 4.14 22.37 13.32
CA ALA A 183 4.43 22.58 11.92
C ALA A 183 3.21 22.54 10.99
N THR A 184 2.36 21.53 11.13
CA THR A 184 1.19 21.33 10.28
C THR A 184 0.22 22.53 10.30
N PRO A 185 -0.29 22.98 11.46
CA PRO A 185 -1.10 24.20 11.52
C PRO A 185 -0.26 25.46 11.32
N GLY A 186 1.01 25.45 11.71
CA GLY A 186 1.93 26.58 11.61
C GLY A 186 2.23 26.98 10.16
N ALA A 187 2.34 26.03 9.24
CA ALA A 187 2.61 26.29 7.82
C ALA A 187 1.46 27.06 7.13
N MET A 188 0.22 26.94 7.62
CA MET A 188 -0.92 27.70 7.12
C MET A 188 -1.01 29.12 7.69
N HIS A 189 -0.14 29.48 8.65
CA HIS A 189 -0.20 30.76 9.33
C HIS A 189 1.10 31.57 9.30
N SER A 190 2.24 30.92 9.07
CA SER A 190 3.54 31.52 9.34
C SER A 190 4.58 31.15 8.29
N HIS A 191 5.54 32.06 8.11
CA HIS A 191 6.73 31.89 7.28
C HIS A 191 7.94 32.03 8.20
N ILE A 192 8.61 30.91 8.45
CA ILE A 192 9.71 30.88 9.41
C ILE A 192 10.73 29.79 9.10
N SER A 193 12.00 30.12 9.27
CA SER A 193 13.13 29.25 8.93
C SER A 193 13.32 28.07 9.88
N LYS A 194 12.62 28.07 11.02
CA LYS A 194 12.68 27.02 12.03
C LYS A 194 11.33 26.85 12.73
N ARG A 195 10.75 25.65 12.63
CA ARG A 195 9.48 25.28 13.28
C ARG A 195 9.50 25.54 14.79
N GLY A 196 10.66 25.40 15.45
CA GLY A 196 10.81 25.64 16.89
C GLY A 196 10.74 27.11 17.37
N TYR A 197 10.30 28.07 16.58
CA TYR A 197 10.16 29.50 16.94
C TYR A 197 8.71 29.88 17.27
N TYR A 198 8.19 29.26 18.33
CA TYR A 198 6.76 29.35 18.69
C TYR A 198 6.37 30.70 19.28
N ALA A 199 7.23 31.31 20.10
CA ALA A 199 6.88 32.44 20.95
C ALA A 199 7.78 33.68 20.73
N PRO A 200 7.28 34.91 21.00
CA PRO A 200 8.07 36.14 20.90
C PRO A 200 9.20 36.24 21.94
N SER A 201 9.05 35.56 23.08
CA SER A 201 9.97 35.68 24.22
C SER A 201 9.86 34.46 25.14
N GLY A 202 10.60 34.49 26.26
CA GLY A 202 10.62 33.42 27.25
C GLY A 202 11.70 32.36 27.00
N ASP A 203 11.72 31.35 27.87
CA ASP A 203 12.80 30.36 27.90
C ASP A 203 12.57 29.17 26.94
N ALA A 204 11.34 28.97 26.47
CA ALA A 204 10.95 27.83 25.64
C ALA A 204 10.55 28.28 24.22
N LYS A 205 11.30 27.81 23.21
CA LYS A 205 11.02 28.06 21.79
C LYS A 205 10.88 29.56 21.38
N PRO A 206 11.68 30.51 21.92
CA PRO A 206 11.60 31.90 21.47
C PRO A 206 12.15 32.06 20.05
N VAL A 207 11.50 32.89 19.24
CA VAL A 207 12.03 33.37 17.95
C VAL A 207 13.32 34.17 18.19
N LYS A 208 14.26 34.10 17.24
CA LYS A 208 15.57 34.76 17.37
C LYS A 208 16.03 35.35 16.04
N GLY A 209 17.00 36.25 16.11
CA GLY A 209 17.67 36.79 14.93
C GLY A 209 16.76 37.66 14.07
N ALA A 210 17.01 37.69 12.76
CA ALA A 210 16.35 38.59 11.83
C ALA A 210 14.83 38.34 11.67
N GLU A 211 14.35 37.13 12.00
CA GLU A 211 12.92 36.79 11.92
C GLU A 211 12.12 37.32 13.11
N ALA A 212 12.78 37.64 14.22
CA ALA A 212 12.11 38.18 15.40
C ALA A 212 11.56 39.59 15.14
N ARG A 213 10.39 39.88 15.71
CA ARG A 213 9.63 41.10 15.44
C ARG A 213 10.44 42.34 15.80
N GLU A 214 11.12 42.33 16.95
CA GLU A 214 11.99 43.42 17.42
C GLU A 214 13.18 43.73 16.51
N ASN A 215 13.54 42.79 15.63
CA ASN A 215 14.61 42.94 14.65
C ASN A 215 14.10 43.27 13.24
N GLY A 216 12.80 43.56 13.09
CA GLY A 216 12.19 43.90 11.80
C GLY A 216 11.62 42.70 11.03
N GLY A 217 11.70 41.48 11.57
CA GLY A 217 11.12 40.28 10.97
C GLY A 217 9.61 40.18 11.13
N LEU A 218 9.04 39.07 10.64
CA LEU A 218 7.60 38.78 10.73
C LEU A 218 7.14 38.43 12.16
N GLY A 219 8.06 38.01 13.03
CA GLY A 219 7.77 37.57 14.38
C GLY A 219 7.72 36.05 14.52
N SER A 220 7.44 35.60 15.74
CA SER A 220 7.23 34.20 16.08
C SER A 220 5.98 33.62 15.43
N ILE A 221 5.85 32.28 15.44
CA ILE A 221 4.66 31.60 14.91
C ILE A 221 3.39 32.08 15.61
N SER A 222 3.40 32.27 16.94
CA SER A 222 2.22 32.77 17.67
C SER A 222 1.82 34.19 17.26
N GLU A 223 2.79 35.07 17.00
CA GLU A 223 2.50 36.42 16.47
C GLU A 223 1.94 36.35 15.04
N GLN A 224 2.53 35.50 14.19
CA GLN A 224 2.08 35.32 12.80
C GLN A 224 0.69 34.70 12.71
N ILE A 225 0.29 33.78 13.61
CA ILE A 225 -1.10 33.26 13.67
C ILE A 225 -2.11 34.39 13.85
N ILE A 226 -1.80 35.36 14.73
CA ILE A 226 -2.68 36.52 14.98
C ILE A 226 -2.65 37.51 13.82
N ASP A 227 -1.50 37.68 13.16
CA ASP A 227 -1.37 38.54 11.97
C ASP A 227 -2.09 37.92 10.76
N THR A 228 -2.06 36.60 10.59
CA THR A 228 -2.75 35.90 9.49
C THR A 228 -4.26 35.91 9.65
N ARG A 229 -4.77 35.82 10.89
CA ARG A 229 -6.19 36.07 11.23
C ARG A 229 -7.18 35.26 10.41
N ALA A 230 -7.07 33.93 10.50
CA ALA A 230 -8.14 33.04 10.07
C ALA A 230 -9.43 33.32 10.87
N ASP A 231 -10.59 33.02 10.29
CA ASP A 231 -11.87 33.20 10.99
C ASP A 231 -12.01 32.24 12.16
N VAL A 232 -11.48 31.01 12.01
CA VAL A 232 -11.51 29.96 13.04
C VAL A 232 -10.13 29.33 13.20
N THR A 233 -9.54 29.41 14.39
CA THR A 233 -8.29 28.73 14.75
C THR A 233 -8.48 27.96 16.05
N LEU A 234 -8.36 26.63 16.03
CA LEU A 234 -8.70 25.76 17.16
C LEU A 234 -7.58 24.73 17.42
N GLY A 235 -7.08 24.67 18.65
CA GLY A 235 -6.15 23.61 19.06
C GLY A 235 -5.56 23.80 20.46
N GLY A 236 -4.40 23.21 20.71
CA GLY A 236 -3.63 23.37 21.94
C GLY A 236 -2.61 24.51 21.89
N GLY A 237 -1.60 24.45 22.76
CA GLY A 237 -0.46 25.37 22.76
C GLY A 237 -0.71 26.72 23.46
N ARG A 238 -1.67 26.78 24.41
CA ARG A 238 -2.06 28.00 25.13
C ARG A 238 -0.86 28.76 25.72
N LYS A 239 0.08 28.06 26.34
CA LYS A 239 1.22 28.65 27.06
C LYS A 239 2.08 29.59 26.21
N TYR A 240 2.14 29.40 24.88
CA TYR A 240 2.94 30.26 24.00
C TYR A 240 2.23 31.57 23.66
N PHE A 241 0.89 31.61 23.79
CA PHE A 241 0.14 32.85 23.67
C PHE A 241 0.25 33.74 24.91
N ASP A 242 0.69 33.18 26.05
CA ASP A 242 0.95 33.94 27.27
C ASP A 242 2.33 34.64 27.27
N ALA A 243 3.17 34.37 26.27
CA ALA A 243 4.48 35.01 26.13
C ALA A 243 4.35 36.50 25.74
N GLU A 244 5.22 37.34 26.31
CA GLU A 244 5.19 38.79 26.10
C GLU A 244 5.78 39.19 24.74
N VAL A 245 5.04 40.06 24.03
CA VAL A 245 5.46 40.65 22.77
C VAL A 245 6.56 41.69 23.04
N GLN A 246 7.71 41.54 22.36
CA GLN A 246 8.88 42.38 22.61
C GLN A 246 8.82 43.73 21.87
N GLN A 247 8.13 43.80 20.73
CA GLN A 247 7.96 45.03 19.96
C GLN A 247 6.55 45.15 19.39
N GLY A 248 5.91 46.29 19.62
CA GLY A 248 4.60 46.62 19.05
C GLY A 248 4.64 47.02 17.57
N GLY A 249 3.51 47.48 17.05
CA GLY A 249 3.37 48.01 15.69
C GLY A 249 2.38 47.23 14.82
N GLU A 250 2.33 47.57 13.52
CA GLU A 250 1.35 47.03 12.58
C GLU A 250 1.50 45.53 12.32
N ASN A 251 0.43 44.88 11.85
CA ASN A 251 0.50 43.54 11.29
C ASN A 251 1.53 43.47 10.14
N ARG A 252 2.42 42.48 10.15
CA ARG A 252 3.55 42.37 9.20
C ARG A 252 3.40 41.27 8.14
N ASN A 253 2.28 40.55 8.09
CA ASN A 253 2.06 39.53 7.06
C ASN A 253 2.15 40.20 5.67
N PRO A 254 3.11 39.78 4.80
CA PRO A 254 3.37 40.45 3.53
C PRO A 254 2.43 40.00 2.39
N PHE A 255 1.66 38.93 2.57
CA PHE A 255 0.83 38.33 1.53
C PHE A 255 -0.64 38.75 1.59
N LEU A 256 -1.11 39.27 2.73
CA LEU A 256 -2.49 39.73 2.85
C LEU A 256 -2.69 41.11 2.21
N THR A 257 -3.60 41.18 1.24
CA THR A 257 -4.01 42.42 0.57
C THR A 257 -4.75 43.37 1.53
N ASP A 258 -5.69 42.80 2.30
CA ASP A 258 -6.39 43.48 3.39
C ASP A 258 -6.09 42.76 4.72
N LYS A 259 -5.33 43.43 5.60
CA LYS A 259 -4.87 42.86 6.88
C LYS A 259 -6.03 42.54 7.84
N ASN A 260 -7.12 43.32 7.78
CA ASN A 260 -8.31 43.20 8.62
C ASN A 260 -8.00 43.00 10.13
N ASP A 261 -6.94 43.62 10.63
CA ASP A 261 -6.34 43.33 11.95
C ASP A 261 -7.06 43.97 13.15
N GLY A 262 -8.34 44.34 12.96
CA GLY A 262 -9.16 45.04 13.94
C GLY A 262 -8.80 46.54 14.10
N GLY A 263 -7.83 47.06 13.34
CA GLY A 263 -7.42 48.47 13.40
C GLY A 263 -6.62 48.85 14.65
N VAL A 264 -6.05 47.85 15.34
CA VAL A 264 -5.26 48.02 16.57
C VAL A 264 -3.86 47.46 16.34
N ASP A 265 -2.82 48.27 16.55
CA ASP A 265 -1.43 47.81 16.50
C ASP A 265 -1.10 46.86 17.66
N TRP A 266 -0.09 46.01 17.46
CA TRP A 266 0.51 45.26 18.56
C TRP A 266 1.07 46.19 19.63
N GLU A 267 0.91 45.82 20.90
CA GLU A 267 1.44 46.53 22.05
C GLU A 267 2.53 45.68 22.72
N ALA A 268 3.73 46.26 22.85
CA ALA A 268 4.84 45.62 23.54
C ALA A 268 4.57 45.49 25.05
N GLY A 269 5.04 44.40 25.66
CA GLY A 269 4.84 44.11 27.08
C GLY A 269 3.48 43.52 27.43
N LYS A 270 2.56 43.42 26.46
CA LYS A 270 1.36 42.56 26.57
C LYS A 270 1.65 41.17 26.01
N SER A 271 0.91 40.18 26.47
CA SER A 271 1.00 38.83 25.90
C SER A 271 0.45 38.78 24.48
N VAL A 272 0.79 37.73 23.73
CA VAL A 272 0.18 37.49 22.41
C VAL A 272 -1.34 37.37 22.53
N ARG A 273 -1.83 36.71 23.59
CA ARG A 273 -3.25 36.53 23.89
C ARG A 273 -3.96 37.86 24.15
N GLU A 274 -3.36 38.74 24.96
CA GLU A 274 -3.93 40.07 25.24
C GLU A 274 -4.02 40.93 23.98
N ASN A 275 -3.00 40.84 23.12
CA ASN A 275 -3.01 41.49 21.80
C ASN A 275 -4.08 40.91 20.88
N ALA A 276 -4.28 39.59 20.86
CA ALA A 276 -5.34 38.95 20.09
C ALA A 276 -6.73 39.45 20.53
N ILE A 277 -7.00 39.49 21.84
CA ILE A 277 -8.27 40.02 22.37
C ILE A 277 -8.45 41.49 21.98
N ALA A 278 -7.41 42.32 22.10
CA ALA A 278 -7.46 43.73 21.71
C ALA A 278 -7.74 43.92 20.21
N LYS A 279 -7.29 42.97 19.37
CA LYS A 279 -7.57 42.91 17.94
C LYS A 279 -8.92 42.27 17.61
N GLY A 280 -9.77 41.97 18.59
CA GLY A 280 -11.15 41.51 18.39
C GLY A 280 -11.35 39.99 18.37
N TYR A 281 -10.34 39.19 18.73
CA TYR A 281 -10.51 37.74 18.83
C TYR A 281 -11.43 37.34 19.98
N GLN A 282 -12.31 36.38 19.70
CA GLN A 282 -13.03 35.59 20.69
C GLN A 282 -12.14 34.43 21.13
N VAL A 283 -11.51 34.56 22.30
CA VAL A 283 -10.60 33.53 22.83
C VAL A 283 -11.35 32.61 23.79
N VAL A 284 -11.31 31.30 23.55
CA VAL A 284 -11.98 30.26 24.37
C VAL A 284 -10.99 29.17 24.75
N ASP A 285 -11.20 28.54 25.92
CA ASP A 285 -10.21 27.62 26.51
C ASP A 285 -10.74 26.20 26.75
N ASP A 286 -12.04 25.97 26.57
CA ASP A 286 -12.69 24.68 26.85
C ASP A 286 -13.85 24.42 25.87
N LYS A 287 -14.39 23.20 25.92
CA LYS A 287 -15.51 22.78 25.09
C LYS A 287 -16.75 23.66 25.26
N GLN A 288 -17.09 24.05 26.50
CA GLN A 288 -18.29 24.85 26.76
C GLN A 288 -18.18 26.26 26.16
N GLY A 289 -17.00 26.86 26.22
CA GLY A 289 -16.67 28.13 25.60
C GLY A 289 -16.80 28.06 24.09
N LEU A 290 -16.27 26.99 23.46
CA LEU A 290 -16.40 26.76 22.03
C LEU A 290 -17.87 26.59 21.58
N GLU A 291 -18.66 25.83 22.33
CA GLU A 291 -20.10 25.67 22.07
C GLU A 291 -20.87 27.00 22.12
N GLY A 292 -20.43 27.94 22.94
CA GLY A 292 -21.02 29.28 23.09
C GLY A 292 -20.77 30.24 21.93
N ILE A 293 -19.83 29.93 21.03
CA ILE A 293 -19.53 30.77 19.86
C ILE A 293 -20.63 30.61 18.81
N THR A 294 -21.13 31.72 18.26
CA THR A 294 -22.23 31.72 17.27
C THR A 294 -21.88 32.42 15.96
N VAL A 295 -20.80 33.18 15.94
CA VAL A 295 -20.30 33.90 14.76
C VAL A 295 -18.78 33.80 14.75
N ALA A 296 -18.20 33.53 13.60
CA ALA A 296 -16.77 33.69 13.33
C ALA A 296 -16.62 34.39 11.98
N ASN A 297 -15.89 35.51 11.96
CA ASN A 297 -15.58 36.27 10.74
C ASN A 297 -14.41 37.22 11.06
N GLN A 298 -14.00 38.04 10.10
CA GLN A 298 -12.88 38.98 10.31
C GLN A 298 -13.12 40.04 11.39
N ASP A 299 -14.37 40.36 11.74
CA ASP A 299 -14.69 41.26 12.86
C ASP A 299 -14.61 40.55 14.23
N GLN A 300 -14.93 39.25 14.26
CA GLN A 300 -14.99 38.43 15.47
C GLN A 300 -14.32 37.05 15.24
N PRO A 301 -13.01 37.00 14.92
CA PRO A 301 -12.34 35.72 14.68
C PRO A 301 -12.24 34.92 15.97
N VAL A 302 -12.15 33.60 15.86
CA VAL A 302 -12.17 32.68 17.00
C VAL A 302 -10.79 32.07 17.20
N LEU A 303 -10.30 32.10 18.44
CA LEU A 303 -9.07 31.44 18.86
C LEU A 303 -9.36 30.49 20.03
N GLY A 304 -9.44 29.20 19.74
CA GLY A 304 -9.60 28.14 20.72
C GLY A 304 -8.25 27.58 21.18
N LEU A 305 -7.96 27.68 22.48
CA LEU A 305 -6.71 27.22 23.10
C LEU A 305 -7.04 26.23 24.22
N PHE A 306 -7.25 24.96 23.87
CA PHE A 306 -7.86 23.96 24.75
C PHE A 306 -6.88 23.27 25.71
N HIS A 307 -5.58 23.37 25.45
CA HIS A 307 -4.56 22.78 26.30
C HIS A 307 -3.26 23.61 26.26
N ASP A 308 -2.44 23.55 27.31
CA ASP A 308 -1.16 24.28 27.36
C ASP A 308 -0.09 23.71 26.40
N LYS A 309 -0.27 22.45 26.01
CA LYS A 309 0.57 21.70 25.06
C LYS A 309 -0.32 21.13 23.94
N ASN A 310 0.08 20.02 23.31
CA ASN A 310 -0.81 19.20 22.50
C ASN A 310 -2.02 18.75 23.35
N MET A 311 -3.18 18.60 22.72
CA MET A 311 -4.39 18.07 23.35
C MET A 311 -4.19 16.61 23.76
N THR A 312 -5.03 16.15 24.68
CA THR A 312 -4.97 14.80 25.25
C THR A 312 -5.39 13.76 24.21
N ARG A 313 -4.60 12.69 24.06
CA ARG A 313 -4.88 11.56 23.15
C ARG A 313 -6.18 10.85 23.51
N LYS A 314 -6.78 10.15 22.55
CA LYS A 314 -8.01 9.37 22.75
C LYS A 314 -7.80 8.15 23.65
N PHE A 315 -6.70 7.41 23.46
CA PHE A 315 -6.38 6.23 24.24
C PHE A 315 -5.16 6.45 25.16
N GLU A 316 -5.13 5.70 26.26
CA GLU A 316 -3.98 5.61 27.17
C GLU A 316 -2.76 5.04 26.43
N GLN A 317 -1.58 5.48 26.85
CA GLN A 317 -0.32 5.06 26.25
C GLN A 317 0.01 3.59 26.58
N THR A 318 0.42 2.87 25.55
CA THR A 318 1.07 1.55 25.63
C THR A 318 2.58 1.66 25.66
N VAL A 319 3.23 0.60 26.15
CA VAL A 319 4.69 0.50 26.19
C VAL A 319 5.10 -0.79 25.50
N PRO A 320 5.88 -0.73 24.41
CA PRO A 320 6.31 -1.92 23.70
C PRO A 320 7.36 -2.66 24.52
N VAL A 321 7.44 -3.96 24.29
CA VAL A 321 8.33 -4.89 25.00
C VAL A 321 9.23 -5.62 24.03
N LYS A 322 10.19 -6.38 24.56
CA LYS A 322 10.97 -7.31 23.73
C LYS A 322 10.05 -8.34 23.09
N SER A 323 10.20 -8.53 21.78
CA SER A 323 9.47 -9.57 21.08
C SER A 323 10.06 -10.95 21.37
N ASP A 324 9.44 -11.68 22.29
CA ASP A 324 9.73 -13.10 22.54
C ASP A 324 8.47 -13.99 22.43
N GLY A 325 7.34 -13.40 22.04
CA GLY A 325 6.04 -14.06 21.91
C GLY A 325 5.37 -14.44 23.23
N THR A 326 5.96 -14.10 24.39
CA THR A 326 5.47 -14.54 25.71
C THR A 326 4.66 -13.49 26.45
N THR A 327 4.73 -12.22 26.05
CA THR A 327 3.99 -11.14 26.70
C THR A 327 2.50 -11.24 26.40
N GLU A 328 1.64 -11.20 27.41
CA GLU A 328 0.19 -11.23 27.23
C GLU A 328 -0.29 -10.02 26.42
N PRO A 329 -1.22 -10.21 25.46
CA PRO A 329 -1.73 -9.11 24.67
C PRO A 329 -2.65 -8.20 25.49
N GLU A 330 -2.55 -6.89 25.27
CA GLU A 330 -3.32 -5.89 25.99
C GLU A 330 -4.50 -5.33 25.16
N VAL A 331 -5.39 -4.59 25.82
CA VAL A 331 -6.54 -3.93 25.19
C VAL A 331 -6.44 -2.44 25.50
N CYS A 332 -6.55 -1.60 24.48
CA CYS A 332 -6.53 -0.15 24.60
C CYS A 332 -7.66 0.36 25.50
N LYS A 333 -7.37 1.42 26.24
CA LYS A 333 -8.31 2.07 27.15
C LYS A 333 -8.46 3.53 26.77
N GLU A 334 -9.66 4.09 26.91
CA GLU A 334 -9.88 5.52 26.73
C GLU A 334 -9.13 6.33 27.80
N ALA A 335 -8.48 7.41 27.36
CA ALA A 335 -7.87 8.38 28.27
C ALA A 335 -8.91 9.39 28.77
N ASP A 336 -8.68 9.95 29.96
CA ASP A 336 -9.47 11.06 30.48
C ASP A 336 -9.02 12.38 29.83
N ARG A 337 -9.90 12.98 29.04
CA ARG A 337 -9.65 14.22 28.30
C ARG A 337 -10.24 15.47 28.97
N GLY A 338 -10.87 15.32 30.14
CA GLY A 338 -11.47 16.44 30.86
C GLY A 338 -12.50 17.21 30.03
N ASP A 339 -12.31 18.53 29.93
CA ASP A 339 -13.17 19.50 29.24
C ASP A 339 -12.65 19.90 27.84
N GLU A 340 -11.63 19.20 27.33
CA GLU A 340 -11.16 19.39 25.96
C GLU A 340 -12.23 18.91 24.95
N PRO A 341 -12.52 19.66 23.87
CA PRO A 341 -13.36 19.16 22.78
C PRO A 341 -12.62 18.07 21.99
N SER A 342 -13.36 17.14 21.38
CA SER A 342 -12.76 16.20 20.41
C SER A 342 -12.43 16.90 19.08
N ALA A 343 -11.51 16.35 18.27
CA ALA A 343 -11.26 16.91 16.93
C ALA A 343 -12.53 16.91 16.06
N ALA A 344 -13.40 15.90 16.18
CA ALA A 344 -14.68 15.86 15.47
C ALA A 344 -15.61 16.99 15.94
N GLU A 345 -15.66 17.30 17.24
CA GLU A 345 -16.42 18.42 17.79
C GLU A 345 -15.87 19.78 17.32
N MET A 346 -14.54 19.95 17.32
CA MET A 346 -13.90 21.14 16.77
C MET A 346 -14.18 21.31 15.28
N THR A 347 -14.10 20.22 14.50
CA THR A 347 -14.36 20.20 13.06
C THR A 347 -15.79 20.59 12.75
N LYS A 348 -16.74 19.95 13.43
CA LYS A 348 -18.17 20.24 13.29
C LYS A 348 -18.46 21.71 13.60
N LYS A 349 -17.89 22.25 14.68
CA LYS A 349 -18.08 23.65 15.03
C LYS A 349 -17.42 24.60 14.04
N ALA A 350 -16.23 24.27 13.54
CA ALA A 350 -15.58 25.05 12.51
C ALA A 350 -16.43 25.11 11.23
N ILE A 351 -16.94 23.96 10.75
CA ILE A 351 -17.85 23.90 9.58
C ILE A 351 -19.10 24.74 9.83
N GLU A 352 -19.75 24.63 11.00
CA GLU A 352 -20.93 25.42 11.36
C GLU A 352 -20.68 26.93 11.28
N LEU A 353 -19.50 27.39 11.74
CA LEU A 353 -19.13 28.81 11.75
C LEU A 353 -18.65 29.33 10.40
N LEU A 354 -18.04 28.46 9.58
CA LEU A 354 -17.51 28.80 8.26
C LEU A 354 -18.57 28.70 7.15
N ASP A 355 -19.55 27.81 7.25
CA ASP A 355 -20.68 27.69 6.29
C ASP A 355 -21.73 28.80 6.51
N ASP A 356 -21.32 30.05 6.29
CA ASP A 356 -22.24 31.16 6.20
C ASP A 356 -22.86 31.22 4.79
N LYS A 357 -24.16 30.92 4.71
CA LYS A 357 -24.91 30.97 3.44
C LYS A 357 -25.03 32.36 2.82
N SER A 358 -24.69 33.41 3.57
CA SER A 358 -24.57 34.78 3.05
C SER A 358 -23.19 35.10 2.48
N ALA A 359 -22.19 34.23 2.69
CA ALA A 359 -20.88 34.34 2.08
C ALA A 359 -20.86 33.65 0.70
N ASP A 360 -20.73 34.45 -0.35
CA ASP A 360 -20.79 33.99 -1.75
C ASP A 360 -19.57 33.16 -2.19
N LYS A 361 -18.47 33.16 -1.41
CA LYS A 361 -17.16 32.61 -1.81
C LYS A 361 -16.79 31.27 -1.16
N GLY A 362 -17.60 30.76 -0.23
CA GLY A 362 -17.32 29.50 0.48
C GLY A 362 -16.13 29.59 1.45
N PHE A 363 -15.53 28.45 1.77
CA PHE A 363 -14.43 28.38 2.75
C PHE A 363 -13.33 27.37 2.43
N PHE A 364 -12.15 27.60 3.02
CA PHE A 364 -11.07 26.62 3.13
C PHE A 364 -10.86 26.25 4.60
N LEU A 365 -10.78 24.95 4.91
CA LEU A 365 -10.56 24.43 6.26
C LEU A 365 -9.47 23.36 6.25
N GLN A 366 -8.41 23.56 7.03
CA GLN A 366 -7.48 22.49 7.39
C GLN A 366 -7.88 21.88 8.75
N VAL A 367 -7.85 20.55 8.85
CA VAL A 367 -8.05 19.80 10.10
C VAL A 367 -6.95 18.77 10.27
N GLU A 368 -6.35 18.69 11.46
CA GLU A 368 -5.30 17.74 11.78
C GLU A 368 -5.61 16.89 13.02
N SER A 369 -5.38 15.57 12.94
CA SER A 369 -5.08 14.74 14.11
C SER A 369 -3.58 14.52 14.20
N ALA A 370 -2.95 15.24 15.12
CA ALA A 370 -1.49 15.39 15.16
C ALA A 370 -0.78 14.33 15.98
N SER A 371 -1.51 13.58 16.82
CA SER A 371 -0.91 12.66 17.79
C SER A 371 -0.84 11.21 17.32
N ILE A 372 -1.19 10.94 16.06
CA ILE A 372 -0.86 9.66 15.41
C ILE A 372 0.68 9.55 15.36
N ASP A 373 1.35 10.46 14.64
CA ASP A 373 2.81 10.65 14.63
C ASP A 373 3.43 10.68 16.03
N LYS A 374 2.92 11.54 16.92
CA LYS A 374 3.53 11.71 18.25
C LYS A 374 3.41 10.45 19.12
N ALA A 375 2.38 9.64 18.92
CA ALA A 375 2.26 8.35 19.58
C ALA A 375 3.23 7.34 18.96
N ASP A 376 3.37 7.36 17.65
CA ASP A 376 4.28 6.51 16.91
C ASP A 376 5.76 6.78 17.25
N HIS A 377 6.16 8.06 17.36
CA HIS A 377 7.43 8.49 17.96
C HIS A 377 7.68 7.88 19.35
N ALA A 378 6.64 7.79 20.17
CA ALA A 378 6.68 7.21 21.51
C ALA A 378 6.58 5.68 21.52
N ALA A 379 6.50 5.05 20.34
CA ALA A 379 6.21 3.64 20.13
C ALA A 379 4.92 3.18 20.85
N ASP A 380 3.92 4.05 20.86
CA ASP A 380 2.64 3.88 21.55
C ASP A 380 1.55 3.44 20.57
N ALA A 381 1.37 2.12 20.44
CA ALA A 381 0.39 1.52 19.55
C ALA A 381 -1.06 1.94 19.86
N CYS A 382 -1.48 1.97 21.13
CA CYS A 382 -2.85 2.39 21.46
C CYS A 382 -3.08 3.88 21.23
N GLY A 383 -2.12 4.74 21.58
CA GLY A 383 -2.20 6.17 21.27
C GLY A 383 -2.36 6.39 19.76
N MET A 384 -1.54 5.72 18.95
CA MET A 384 -1.60 5.79 17.49
C MET A 384 -2.98 5.35 16.97
N ILE A 385 -3.48 4.18 17.40
CA ILE A 385 -4.79 3.65 16.99
C ILE A 385 -5.93 4.58 17.42
N GLY A 386 -5.89 5.12 18.64
CA GLY A 386 -6.92 6.02 19.17
C GLY A 386 -6.98 7.34 18.41
N GLU A 387 -5.83 7.88 17.99
CA GLU A 387 -5.78 9.09 17.19
C GLU A 387 -6.21 8.82 15.73
N THR A 388 -5.91 7.65 15.17
CA THR A 388 -6.48 7.23 13.87
C THR A 388 -8.00 7.02 13.94
N GLN A 389 -8.55 6.58 15.08
CA GLN A 389 -10.00 6.61 15.29
C GLN A 389 -10.54 8.04 15.28
N GLN A 390 -9.82 8.97 15.91
CA GLN A 390 -10.22 10.36 16.00
C GLN A 390 -10.26 11.04 14.63
N ILE A 391 -9.30 10.77 13.74
CA ILE A 391 -9.33 11.30 12.38
C ILE A 391 -10.45 10.66 11.54
N ASP A 392 -10.78 9.38 11.73
CA ASP A 392 -11.95 8.76 11.08
C ASP A 392 -13.26 9.49 11.44
N GLU A 393 -13.44 9.82 12.72
CA GLU A 393 -14.58 10.59 13.22
C GLU A 393 -14.64 12.00 12.60
N VAL A 394 -13.49 12.67 12.43
CA VAL A 394 -13.37 13.95 11.72
C VAL A 394 -13.79 13.84 10.25
N ILE A 395 -13.28 12.82 9.54
CA ILE A 395 -13.58 12.61 8.12
C ILE A 395 -15.05 12.29 7.95
N LYS A 396 -15.64 11.53 8.87
CA LYS A 396 -17.08 11.25 8.88
C LYS A 396 -17.91 12.54 8.98
N GLU A 397 -17.60 13.44 9.93
CA GLU A 397 -18.33 14.72 10.05
C GLU A 397 -18.18 15.58 8.79
N ALA A 398 -16.97 15.63 8.20
CA ALA A 398 -16.74 16.33 6.94
C ALA A 398 -17.53 15.72 5.78
N LEU A 399 -17.57 14.39 5.66
CA LEU A 399 -18.34 13.67 4.63
C LEU A 399 -19.84 13.89 4.78
N ASP A 400 -20.36 13.86 6.00
CA ASP A 400 -21.78 14.11 6.28
C ASP A 400 -22.17 15.53 5.83
N PHE A 401 -21.31 16.53 6.07
CA PHE A 401 -21.48 17.87 5.52
C PHE A 401 -21.37 17.91 3.99
N ALA A 402 -20.29 17.39 3.41
CA ALA A 402 -20.03 17.48 1.98
C ALA A 402 -21.11 16.77 1.13
N LYS A 403 -21.65 15.64 1.62
CA LYS A 403 -22.79 14.95 0.99
C LYS A 403 -24.07 15.78 1.01
N ALA A 404 -24.28 16.56 2.08
CA ALA A 404 -25.46 17.42 2.22
C ALA A 404 -25.34 18.72 1.40
N ASP A 405 -24.14 19.29 1.34
CA ASP A 405 -23.83 20.53 0.61
C ASP A 405 -23.72 20.30 -0.91
N GLY A 406 -23.06 19.23 -1.34
CA GLY A 406 -22.89 18.87 -2.75
C GLY A 406 -21.86 19.71 -3.53
N GLU A 407 -21.33 20.78 -2.94
CA GLU A 407 -20.35 21.69 -3.54
C GLU A 407 -19.00 21.69 -2.78
N THR A 408 -18.80 20.73 -1.88
CA THR A 408 -17.61 20.63 -1.03
C THR A 408 -16.70 19.50 -1.47
N MET A 409 -15.41 19.81 -1.63
CA MET A 409 -14.34 18.83 -1.83
C MET A 409 -13.67 18.51 -0.50
N ILE A 410 -13.42 17.22 -0.27
CA ILE A 410 -12.61 16.72 0.84
C ILE A 410 -11.35 16.11 0.26
N VAL A 411 -10.20 16.40 0.89
CA VAL A 411 -8.92 15.74 0.64
C VAL A 411 -8.38 15.24 1.97
N VAL A 412 -7.99 13.96 2.02
CA VAL A 412 -7.46 13.31 3.22
C VAL A 412 -6.12 12.67 2.92
N THR A 413 -5.11 12.93 3.73
CA THR A 413 -3.77 12.31 3.58
C THR A 413 -2.96 12.35 4.88
N ALA A 414 -1.69 11.97 4.79
CA ALA A 414 -0.68 12.12 5.82
C ALA A 414 0.49 12.95 5.26
N ASP A 415 1.28 13.55 6.13
CA ASP A 415 2.42 14.37 5.75
C ASP A 415 3.68 13.54 5.43
N HIS A 416 3.83 12.39 6.08
CA HIS A 416 4.81 11.33 5.82
C HIS A 416 4.35 9.98 6.40
N ALA A 417 5.09 8.91 6.11
CA ALA A 417 4.91 7.61 6.76
C ALA A 417 5.69 7.55 8.09
N HIS A 418 5.42 6.55 8.92
CA HIS A 418 6.06 6.38 10.23
C HIS A 418 6.61 4.96 10.43
N THR A 419 6.90 4.57 11.68
CA THR A 419 7.73 3.41 12.03
C THR A 419 6.94 2.13 12.28
N ALA A 420 5.64 2.21 12.58
CA ALA A 420 4.88 1.06 13.00
C ALA A 420 4.84 0.01 11.89
N GLU A 421 5.02 -1.27 12.24
CA GLU A 421 4.85 -2.38 11.29
C GLU A 421 3.96 -3.45 11.90
N ILE A 422 2.90 -3.87 11.22
CA ILE A 422 2.13 -5.04 11.63
C ILE A 422 2.95 -6.28 11.29
N ILE A 423 3.45 -6.98 12.30
CA ILE A 423 4.34 -8.14 12.11
C ILE A 423 3.65 -9.45 12.54
N PRO A 424 4.17 -10.63 12.14
CA PRO A 424 3.62 -11.90 12.58
C PRO A 424 3.61 -12.04 14.11
N ASP A 425 2.44 -12.33 14.68
CA ASP A 425 2.29 -12.51 16.13
C ASP A 425 3.09 -13.73 16.65
N GLY A 426 3.60 -13.62 17.87
CA GLY A 426 4.29 -14.71 18.56
C GLY A 426 5.70 -15.04 18.03
N ARG A 427 6.21 -14.29 17.04
CA ARG A 427 7.57 -14.45 16.52
C ARG A 427 8.53 -13.45 17.15
N PRO A 428 9.74 -13.87 17.56
CA PRO A 428 10.76 -12.93 17.98
C PRO A 428 11.12 -11.96 16.87
N SER A 429 11.49 -10.74 17.25
CA SER A 429 11.89 -9.66 16.35
C SER A 429 12.95 -8.78 17.01
N VAL A 430 13.81 -8.17 16.21
CA VAL A 430 14.75 -7.13 16.65
C VAL A 430 14.06 -5.83 17.01
N SER A 431 12.85 -5.59 16.49
CA SER A 431 12.00 -4.46 16.88
C SER A 431 11.34 -4.69 18.24
N ALA A 432 11.10 -3.62 19.01
CA ALA A 432 10.20 -3.75 20.16
C ALA A 432 8.77 -3.88 19.65
N VAL A 433 7.95 -4.64 20.37
CA VAL A 433 6.62 -5.03 19.92
C VAL A 433 5.58 -4.73 20.99
N THR A 434 4.46 -4.18 20.56
CA THR A 434 3.22 -4.15 21.33
C THR A 434 2.29 -5.23 20.81
N ARG A 435 1.78 -6.10 21.70
CA ARG A 435 0.79 -7.12 21.36
C ARG A 435 -0.59 -6.66 21.80
N LEU A 436 -1.52 -6.54 20.87
CA LEU A 436 -2.87 -6.05 21.10
C LEU A 436 -3.90 -7.14 20.85
N LYS A 437 -4.80 -7.36 21.80
CA LYS A 437 -5.97 -8.20 21.61
C LYS A 437 -7.08 -7.35 21.02
N THR A 438 -7.52 -7.67 19.81
CA THR A 438 -8.57 -6.91 19.13
C THR A 438 -9.91 -7.13 19.85
N PRO A 439 -10.66 -6.07 20.16
CA PRO A 439 -11.97 -6.20 20.80
C PRO A 439 -13.04 -6.78 19.86
N LYS A 440 -12.84 -6.73 18.53
CA LYS A 440 -13.82 -7.16 17.53
C LYS A 440 -13.94 -8.67 17.38
N ASP A 441 -12.81 -9.39 17.33
CA ASP A 441 -12.78 -10.84 17.14
C ASP A 441 -11.90 -11.59 18.15
N GLY A 442 -11.17 -10.88 19.02
CA GLY A 442 -10.32 -11.46 20.06
C GLY A 442 -8.96 -11.95 19.55
N THR A 443 -8.65 -11.74 18.28
CA THR A 443 -7.37 -12.09 17.65
C THR A 443 -6.25 -11.18 18.16
N THR A 444 -5.03 -11.69 18.24
CA THR A 444 -3.86 -10.89 18.60
C THR A 444 -3.21 -10.27 17.37
N MET A 445 -2.97 -8.97 17.42
CA MET A 445 -2.17 -8.23 16.46
C MET A 445 -0.86 -7.79 17.12
N SER A 446 0.27 -7.96 16.44
CA SER A 446 1.58 -7.49 16.90
C SER A 446 2.03 -6.30 16.06
N ILE A 447 2.45 -5.22 16.72
CA ILE A 447 2.99 -4.01 16.07
C ILE A 447 4.44 -3.81 16.51
N GLY A 448 5.36 -3.83 15.55
CA GLY A 448 6.79 -3.62 15.72
C GLY A 448 7.22 -2.17 15.50
N PHE A 449 8.26 -1.74 16.21
CA PHE A 449 8.83 -0.40 16.17
C PHE A 449 10.36 -0.48 16.01
N GLY A 450 10.85 -0.28 14.77
CA GLY A 450 12.20 -0.66 14.34
C GLY A 450 13.13 0.48 13.91
N THR A 451 12.66 1.72 13.77
CA THR A 451 13.42 2.82 13.14
C THR A 451 14.52 3.46 14.00
N GLN A 452 14.67 3.08 15.27
CA GLN A 452 15.86 3.41 16.07
C GLN A 452 16.36 2.22 16.88
N PRO A 453 17.65 2.22 17.25
CA PRO A 453 18.19 1.26 18.20
C PRO A 453 17.57 1.49 19.59
N TRP A 454 17.21 0.41 20.28
CA TRP A 454 16.68 0.49 21.64
C TRP A 454 17.81 0.42 22.66
N LEU A 455 18.52 1.53 22.82
CA LEU A 455 19.68 1.68 23.71
C LEU A 455 19.42 2.72 24.83
N ASP A 456 20.07 2.56 26.00
CA ASP A 456 20.11 3.61 27.04
C ASP A 456 21.17 4.68 26.73
N GLU A 457 21.23 5.72 27.56
CA GLU A 457 22.22 6.81 27.48
C GLU A 457 23.68 6.34 27.49
N ASN A 458 23.95 5.12 27.96
CA ASN A 458 25.28 4.52 28.00
C ASN A 458 25.51 3.52 26.85
N GLY A 459 24.56 3.42 25.90
CA GLY A 459 24.62 2.53 24.74
C GLY A 459 24.29 1.07 25.06
N ASN A 460 23.72 0.75 26.22
CA ASN A 460 23.32 -0.63 26.54
C ASN A 460 21.90 -0.89 26.03
N PRO A 461 21.60 -2.11 25.53
CA PRO A 461 20.23 -2.48 25.17
C PRO A 461 19.24 -2.27 26.34
N VAL A 462 18.18 -1.49 26.11
CA VAL A 462 17.12 -1.24 27.13
C VAL A 462 15.99 -2.25 27.08
N PHE A 463 15.93 -3.09 26.05
CA PHE A 463 14.88 -4.09 25.86
C PHE A 463 14.65 -5.00 27.08
N ASP A 464 15.68 -5.30 27.87
CA ASP A 464 15.61 -6.31 28.94
C ASP A 464 15.27 -5.74 30.35
N LYS A 465 15.22 -4.42 30.55
CA LYS A 465 15.06 -3.81 31.89
C LYS A 465 13.59 -3.68 32.39
N LYS A 466 12.58 -4.07 31.58
CA LYS A 466 11.21 -3.53 31.69
C LYS A 466 10.06 -4.52 31.94
N ALA A 467 10.33 -5.67 32.54
CA ALA A 467 9.28 -6.61 32.98
C ALA A 467 8.29 -6.04 34.03
N ASN A 468 8.33 -4.74 34.35
CA ASN A 468 7.61 -4.07 35.44
C ASN A 468 6.75 -2.86 35.01
N GLY A 469 6.55 -2.59 33.71
CA GLY A 469 5.51 -1.65 33.24
C GLY A 469 5.79 -0.15 33.42
N GLU A 470 7.05 0.26 33.65
CA GLU A 470 7.45 1.68 33.69
C GLU A 470 7.77 2.21 32.26
N PRO A 471 7.43 3.48 31.92
CA PRO A 471 7.81 4.14 30.67
C PRO A 471 9.33 4.13 30.44
N PHE A 472 9.81 4.35 29.19
CA PHE A 472 11.25 4.40 28.93
C PHE A 472 11.78 5.66 29.60
N ASP A 473 12.46 5.51 30.74
CA ASP A 473 13.07 6.65 31.44
C ASP A 473 14.40 7.02 30.75
N THR A 474 14.32 7.32 29.45
CA THR A 474 15.44 7.86 28.66
C THR A 474 14.96 9.12 27.93
N PRO A 475 15.65 10.26 28.10
CA PRO A 475 15.36 11.49 27.35
C PRO A 475 15.57 11.40 25.82
N ASN A 476 16.06 10.27 25.30
CA ASN A 476 16.57 10.13 23.93
C ASN A 476 15.90 9.00 23.13
N PHE A 477 14.76 8.49 23.57
CA PHE A 477 14.01 7.49 22.81
C PHE A 477 12.89 8.16 22.02
N SER A 478 13.03 8.22 20.70
CA SER A 478 12.00 8.65 19.75
C SER A 478 12.17 7.83 18.50
N MET A 479 11.17 7.02 18.12
CA MET A 479 11.14 6.41 16.80
C MET A 479 11.18 7.50 15.72
N MET A 480 11.54 7.15 14.49
CA MET A 480 11.70 8.14 13.42
C MET A 480 10.71 7.88 12.29
N HIS A 481 10.41 8.94 11.54
CA HIS A 481 9.60 8.87 10.33
C HIS A 481 10.26 7.96 9.28
N THR A 482 9.47 7.56 8.28
CA THR A 482 9.97 6.85 7.10
C THR A 482 9.65 7.60 5.80
N GLY A 483 10.45 7.35 4.76
CA GLY A 483 10.36 8.00 3.45
C GLY A 483 9.38 7.35 2.47
N THR A 484 8.53 6.43 2.95
CA THR A 484 7.52 5.74 2.15
C THR A 484 6.47 6.72 1.65
N GLN A 485 6.01 6.56 0.40
CA GLN A 485 4.84 7.30 -0.09
C GLN A 485 3.61 6.96 0.76
N VAL A 486 2.65 7.90 0.83
CA VAL A 486 1.43 7.69 1.62
C VAL A 486 0.18 7.90 0.78
N ARG A 487 -0.95 7.36 1.28
CA ARG A 487 -2.27 7.52 0.66
C ARG A 487 -2.70 8.98 0.63
N ILE A 488 -3.18 9.43 -0.52
CA ILE A 488 -4.03 10.61 -0.65
C ILE A 488 -5.40 10.16 -1.17
N ALA A 489 -6.48 10.65 -0.58
CA ALA A 489 -7.84 10.26 -0.95
C ALA A 489 -8.77 11.47 -0.98
N GLY A 490 -9.83 11.39 -1.76
CA GLY A 490 -10.74 12.52 -1.95
C GLY A 490 -12.21 12.15 -2.13
N PHE A 491 -13.06 13.15 -1.93
CA PHE A 491 -14.51 13.08 -2.16
C PHE A 491 -15.03 14.44 -2.66
N GLY A 492 -16.07 14.43 -3.50
CA GLY A 492 -16.73 15.64 -3.99
C GLY A 492 -16.11 16.22 -5.27
N PRO A 493 -16.61 17.37 -5.76
CA PRO A 493 -16.19 17.98 -7.02
C PRO A 493 -14.67 18.24 -7.05
N GLY A 494 -13.98 17.77 -8.09
CA GLY A 494 -12.54 17.99 -8.26
C GLY A 494 -11.63 16.90 -7.67
N SER A 495 -12.19 15.99 -6.84
CA SER A 495 -11.44 14.95 -6.15
C SER A 495 -10.80 13.92 -7.08
N GLU A 496 -11.28 13.76 -8.31
CA GLU A 496 -10.67 12.87 -9.30
C GLU A 496 -9.21 13.24 -9.63
N ASN A 497 -8.78 14.47 -9.33
CA ASN A 497 -7.39 14.92 -9.49
C ASN A 497 -6.43 14.42 -8.39
N VAL A 498 -6.89 13.59 -7.43
CA VAL A 498 -5.99 12.89 -6.49
C VAL A 498 -5.63 11.47 -6.93
N ASN A 499 -6.15 11.00 -8.08
CA ASN A 499 -5.91 9.62 -8.53
C ASN A 499 -4.49 9.42 -9.05
N GLY A 500 -3.94 8.21 -8.86
CA GLY A 500 -2.61 7.86 -9.38
C GLY A 500 -1.47 8.26 -8.44
N GLN A 501 -0.27 8.45 -9.00
CA GLN A 501 0.92 8.88 -8.25
C GLN A 501 1.12 10.39 -8.36
N LEU A 502 1.26 11.08 -7.23
CA LEU A 502 1.48 12.53 -7.12
C LEU A 502 2.74 12.84 -6.30
N ASP A 503 3.11 14.11 -6.23
CA ASP A 503 3.93 14.66 -5.16
C ASP A 503 3.06 15.49 -4.20
N GLN A 504 3.50 15.64 -2.96
CA GLN A 504 2.82 16.48 -1.97
C GLN A 504 2.61 17.94 -2.43
N THR A 505 3.47 18.47 -3.29
CA THR A 505 3.25 19.78 -3.91
C THR A 505 2.10 19.81 -4.91
N ASP A 506 1.70 18.67 -5.49
CA ASP A 506 0.49 18.61 -6.32
C ASP A 506 -0.78 18.78 -5.48
N ALA A 507 -0.78 18.35 -4.20
CA ALA A 507 -1.94 18.53 -3.31
C ALA A 507 -2.34 20.00 -3.16
N PHE A 508 -1.35 20.91 -3.11
CA PHE A 508 -1.58 22.36 -3.16
C PHE A 508 -2.40 22.76 -4.39
N TYR A 509 -1.95 22.35 -5.58
CA TYR A 509 -2.61 22.71 -6.84
C TYR A 509 -3.95 22.01 -7.03
N VAL A 510 -4.11 20.78 -6.55
CA VAL A 510 -5.41 20.09 -6.54
C VAL A 510 -6.44 20.92 -5.77
N MET A 511 -6.10 21.36 -4.56
CA MET A 511 -7.00 22.18 -3.73
C MET A 511 -7.21 23.59 -4.31
N ALA A 512 -6.13 24.26 -4.71
CA ALA A 512 -6.21 25.61 -5.27
C ALA A 512 -7.03 25.65 -6.58
N ASN A 513 -6.90 24.63 -7.44
CA ASN A 513 -7.64 24.55 -8.69
C ASN A 513 -9.12 24.28 -8.46
N ALA A 514 -9.46 23.40 -7.52
CA ALA A 514 -10.85 23.15 -7.14
C ALA A 514 -11.54 24.42 -6.63
N LEU A 515 -10.85 25.24 -5.84
CA LEU A 515 -11.37 26.53 -5.33
C LEU A 515 -11.34 27.68 -6.36
N GLY A 516 -10.78 27.45 -7.56
CA GLY A 516 -10.59 28.52 -8.54
C GLY A 516 -9.57 29.58 -8.12
N LEU A 517 -8.60 29.22 -7.27
CA LEU A 517 -7.51 30.07 -6.77
C LEU A 517 -6.23 29.94 -7.59
N ASN A 518 -6.28 29.26 -8.75
CA ASN A 518 -5.08 28.94 -9.53
C ASN A 518 -4.33 30.22 -9.94
N GLY A 519 -3.19 30.46 -9.30
CA GLY A 519 -2.26 31.54 -9.64
C GLY A 519 -1.86 32.53 -8.57
N GLY A 520 -2.47 32.50 -7.39
CA GLY A 520 -2.08 33.36 -6.25
C GLY A 520 -1.83 34.83 -6.62
N THR A 521 -0.91 35.48 -5.91
CA THR A 521 -0.47 36.87 -6.18
C THR A 521 0.60 37.01 -7.29
N GLU A 522 1.27 35.92 -7.69
CA GLU A 522 2.39 35.95 -8.67
C GLU A 522 2.00 35.46 -10.09
N GLY A 523 0.72 35.17 -10.35
CA GLY A 523 0.20 34.81 -11.67
C GLY A 523 0.29 33.31 -11.96
N GLY A 524 -0.87 32.69 -12.14
CA GLY A 524 -1.01 31.26 -12.43
C GLY A 524 -0.81 30.91 -13.88
N GLN A 525 -0.54 29.64 -14.12
CA GLN A 525 -0.81 29.05 -15.43
C GLN A 525 -2.31 28.76 -15.51
N GLU A 526 -2.91 28.97 -16.68
CA GLU A 526 -4.25 28.44 -16.96
C GLU A 526 -4.28 26.95 -16.61
N PRO A 527 -5.35 26.42 -15.97
CA PRO A 527 -5.51 25.00 -15.74
C PRO A 527 -5.23 24.20 -17.03
N TRP A 528 -4.60 23.04 -16.90
CA TRP A 528 -4.34 22.22 -18.10
C TRP A 528 -5.67 21.89 -18.77
N LYS A 529 -5.63 21.76 -20.10
CA LYS A 529 -6.75 21.17 -20.82
C LYS A 529 -7.01 19.77 -20.23
N ILE A 530 -8.28 19.41 -20.10
CA ILE A 530 -8.68 18.06 -19.69
C ILE A 530 -8.20 17.11 -20.78
N ASN A 531 -7.04 16.49 -20.58
CA ASN A 531 -6.38 15.65 -21.57
C ASN A 531 -6.75 14.17 -21.40
N LYS A 532 -7.17 13.76 -20.18
CA LYS A 532 -7.71 12.41 -19.95
C LYS A 532 -9.19 12.27 -20.29
N GLY A 533 -9.93 13.38 -20.43
CA GLY A 533 -11.30 13.42 -20.95
C GLY A 533 -12.23 12.39 -20.30
N ALA A 534 -12.99 11.64 -21.12
CA ALA A 534 -13.90 10.58 -20.68
C ALA A 534 -13.20 9.27 -20.22
N LYS A 535 -11.86 9.23 -20.09
CA LYS A 535 -11.14 8.05 -19.59
C LYS A 535 -11.25 7.89 -18.07
N VAL A 536 -11.46 8.99 -17.34
CA VAL A 536 -11.67 8.96 -15.89
C VAL A 536 -13.17 9.07 -15.60
N ALA A 537 -13.73 8.04 -14.96
CA ALA A 537 -15.13 7.98 -14.55
C ALA A 537 -15.38 8.88 -13.35
N SER A 538 -16.56 9.51 -13.29
CA SER A 538 -16.97 10.20 -12.07
C SER A 538 -17.13 9.20 -10.94
N LEU A 539 -16.53 9.51 -9.80
CA LEU A 539 -16.52 8.65 -8.62
C LEU A 539 -17.67 8.98 -7.65
N ALA A 540 -18.59 9.87 -8.06
CA ALA A 540 -19.70 10.34 -7.24
C ALA A 540 -20.77 9.27 -6.98
N ASN A 541 -20.92 8.30 -7.89
CA ASN A 541 -21.90 7.21 -7.80
C ASN A 541 -21.19 5.86 -7.77
N ARG A 542 -21.26 5.15 -6.65
CA ARG A 542 -20.80 3.77 -6.52
C ARG A 542 -21.74 2.94 -5.65
N SER A 543 -21.70 1.62 -5.82
CA SER A 543 -22.36 0.67 -4.92
C SER A 543 -21.92 0.89 -3.48
N LYS A 544 -22.85 0.71 -2.54
CA LYS A 544 -22.51 0.76 -1.12
C LYS A 544 -21.72 -0.49 -0.76
N ALA A 545 -20.58 -0.31 -0.08
CA ALA A 545 -19.85 -1.42 0.50
C ALA A 545 -20.70 -2.17 1.55
N LYS A 546 -20.34 -3.42 1.84
CA LYS A 546 -20.92 -4.17 2.94
C LYS A 546 -20.77 -3.40 4.26
N PRO A 547 -21.72 -3.51 5.21
CA PRO A 547 -21.59 -2.86 6.51
C PRO A 547 -20.29 -3.28 7.21
N GLY A 548 -19.53 -2.31 7.71
CA GLY A 548 -18.19 -2.55 8.29
C GLY A 548 -18.16 -3.37 9.59
N ASP A 549 -19.32 -3.72 10.17
CA ASP A 549 -19.44 -4.59 11.34
C ASP A 549 -19.68 -6.08 10.98
N GLU A 550 -19.93 -6.38 9.70
CA GLU A 550 -20.10 -7.77 9.23
C GLU A 550 -18.74 -8.37 8.88
N LEU A 551 -18.20 -9.19 9.78
CA LEU A 551 -16.94 -9.89 9.54
C LEU A 551 -17.18 -11.05 8.56
N CYS A 552 -16.38 -11.08 7.49
CA CYS A 552 -16.51 -12.11 6.45
C CYS A 552 -15.94 -13.48 6.82
N TYR A 553 -15.20 -13.55 7.92
CA TYR A 553 -14.49 -14.74 8.39
C TYR A 553 -15.18 -15.35 9.60
N LEU A 554 -14.83 -16.61 9.86
CA LEU A 554 -15.61 -17.46 10.74
C LEU A 554 -15.00 -17.50 12.13
N VAL A 555 -15.88 -17.54 13.14
CA VAL A 555 -15.47 -17.69 14.56
C VAL A 555 -15.75 -19.12 15.06
N SER A 556 -16.43 -19.94 14.25
CA SER A 556 -16.75 -21.35 14.54
C SER A 556 -15.88 -22.30 13.73
N ALA A 557 -15.18 -23.20 14.42
CA ALA A 557 -14.27 -24.17 13.82
C ALA A 557 -14.96 -25.05 12.76
N GLY A 558 -14.34 -25.16 11.58
CA GLY A 558 -14.71 -26.12 10.52
C GLY A 558 -15.66 -25.61 9.44
N GLU A 559 -16.17 -24.39 9.55
CA GLU A 559 -16.79 -23.69 8.42
C GLU A 559 -15.68 -22.92 7.65
N ALA A 560 -15.80 -22.73 6.33
CA ALA A 560 -14.92 -21.86 5.55
C ALA A 560 -15.73 -20.71 4.92
N PRO A 561 -15.18 -19.47 4.81
CA PRO A 561 -15.88 -18.41 4.09
C PRO A 561 -16.20 -18.87 2.67
N LYS A 562 -17.35 -18.47 2.14
CA LYS A 562 -17.70 -18.78 0.75
C LYS A 562 -17.06 -17.76 -0.19
N VAL A 563 -16.97 -18.15 -1.45
CA VAL A 563 -16.57 -17.25 -2.54
C VAL A 563 -17.45 -16.00 -2.52
N GLY A 564 -16.82 -14.83 -2.35
CA GLY A 564 -17.47 -13.52 -2.32
C GLY A 564 -17.94 -13.05 -0.94
N ASP A 565 -17.84 -13.86 0.12
CA ASP A 565 -18.20 -13.42 1.47
C ASP A 565 -17.30 -12.27 1.95
N CYS A 566 -16.01 -12.29 1.60
CA CYS A 566 -15.02 -11.26 1.96
C CYS A 566 -14.90 -10.09 0.98
N ALA A 567 -15.55 -10.16 -0.18
CA ALA A 567 -15.57 -9.08 -1.15
C ALA A 567 -16.33 -7.88 -0.57
N GLN A 568 -15.69 -6.71 -0.53
CA GLN A 568 -16.22 -5.50 0.12
C GLN A 568 -17.46 -4.97 -0.58
N PHE A 569 -17.57 -5.16 -1.89
CA PHE A 569 -18.70 -4.71 -2.70
C PHE A 569 -19.54 -5.87 -3.25
N GLY A 570 -19.34 -7.07 -2.72
CA GLY A 570 -19.98 -8.29 -3.21
C GLY A 570 -19.54 -8.66 -4.62
N THR A 571 -20.22 -9.64 -5.21
CA THR A 571 -19.80 -10.26 -6.48
C THR A 571 -19.97 -9.36 -7.71
N GLU A 572 -20.82 -8.35 -7.63
CA GLU A 572 -21.05 -7.36 -8.70
C GLU A 572 -20.00 -6.22 -8.68
N GLY A 573 -19.24 -6.08 -7.60
CA GLY A 573 -18.24 -5.02 -7.42
C GLY A 573 -18.83 -3.61 -7.24
N GLN A 574 -17.98 -2.59 -7.40
CA GLN A 574 -18.34 -1.20 -7.09
C GLN A 574 -19.37 -0.59 -8.06
N GLY A 575 -19.55 -1.15 -9.26
CA GLY A 575 -20.50 -0.66 -10.26
C GLY A 575 -20.22 0.76 -10.79
N ILE A 576 -18.98 1.25 -10.63
CA ILE A 576 -18.53 2.56 -11.11
C ILE A 576 -18.39 2.53 -12.62
N ASP A 577 -17.77 1.47 -13.14
CA ASP A 577 -17.53 1.27 -14.56
C ASP A 577 -18.02 -0.12 -15.00
N ASN A 578 -18.99 -0.13 -15.91
CA ASN A 578 -19.59 -1.36 -16.45
C ASN A 578 -19.06 -1.72 -17.83
N SER A 579 -18.06 -0.98 -18.34
CA SER A 579 -17.38 -1.31 -19.58
C SER A 579 -16.73 -2.69 -19.49
N LYS A 580 -16.64 -3.36 -20.65
CA LYS A 580 -16.14 -4.74 -20.73
C LYS A 580 -14.77 -4.74 -21.38
N ALA A 581 -13.87 -5.53 -20.83
CA ALA A 581 -12.58 -5.83 -21.39
C ALA A 581 -12.64 -7.13 -22.19
N LYS A 582 -11.90 -7.20 -23.29
CA LYS A 582 -11.61 -8.43 -24.00
C LYS A 582 -10.51 -9.22 -23.29
N ASN A 583 -9.55 -8.53 -22.68
CA ASN A 583 -8.42 -9.15 -21.99
C ASN A 583 -8.25 -8.61 -20.56
N VAL A 584 -7.71 -9.43 -19.66
CA VAL A 584 -7.27 -9.00 -18.33
C VAL A 584 -5.80 -9.36 -18.16
N VAL A 585 -4.99 -8.40 -17.72
CA VAL A 585 -3.59 -8.61 -17.34
C VAL A 585 -3.38 -8.19 -15.88
N LEU A 586 -3.00 -9.15 -15.04
CA LEU A 586 -2.66 -8.93 -13.64
C LEU A 586 -1.14 -8.98 -13.47
N LEU A 587 -0.54 -7.88 -13.03
CA LEU A 587 0.89 -7.75 -12.74
C LEU A 587 1.10 -7.70 -11.23
N ILE A 588 1.81 -8.70 -10.70
CA ILE A 588 2.04 -8.88 -9.26
C ILE A 588 3.51 -8.65 -8.94
N GLY A 589 3.81 -7.68 -8.08
CA GLY A 589 5.10 -7.58 -7.41
C GLY A 589 5.03 -8.28 -6.06
N ASP A 590 5.55 -9.50 -5.95
CA ASP A 590 5.55 -10.24 -4.68
C ASP A 590 6.27 -9.41 -3.59
N GLY A 591 5.62 -9.17 -2.46
CA GLY A 591 6.13 -8.34 -1.35
C GLY A 591 6.34 -6.85 -1.68
N THR A 592 5.79 -6.33 -2.78
CA THR A 592 6.07 -4.97 -3.27
C THR A 592 5.04 -3.95 -2.76
N GLY A 593 5.11 -3.61 -1.48
CA GLY A 593 4.32 -2.53 -0.89
C GLY A 593 4.76 -1.14 -1.32
N ASP A 594 4.09 -0.12 -0.80
CA ASP A 594 4.38 1.28 -1.10
C ASP A 594 5.82 1.69 -0.72
N SER A 595 6.44 1.05 0.29
CA SER A 595 7.84 1.34 0.67
C SER A 595 8.82 0.82 -0.38
N GLU A 596 8.61 -0.40 -0.85
CA GLU A 596 9.43 -1.05 -1.87
C GLU A 596 9.34 -0.31 -3.20
N ILE A 597 8.13 0.09 -3.61
CA ILE A 597 7.91 0.97 -4.79
C ILE A 597 8.68 2.28 -4.62
N THR A 598 8.57 2.93 -3.46
CA THR A 598 9.21 4.23 -3.22
C THR A 598 10.73 4.12 -3.20
N ALA A 599 11.30 3.08 -2.59
CA ALA A 599 12.74 2.85 -2.55
C ALA A 599 13.29 2.62 -3.96
N ALA A 600 12.61 1.79 -4.76
CA ALA A 600 12.98 1.56 -6.14
C ALA A 600 12.86 2.83 -6.99
N ARG A 601 11.79 3.61 -6.85
CA ARG A 601 11.59 4.88 -7.57
C ARG A 601 12.68 5.89 -7.21
N ASN A 602 12.93 6.11 -5.92
CA ASN A 602 13.95 7.02 -5.42
C ASN A 602 15.34 6.66 -5.98
N TYR A 603 15.66 5.37 -6.02
CA TYR A 603 16.95 4.92 -6.54
C TYR A 603 17.07 5.03 -8.06
N LEU A 604 16.08 4.52 -8.81
CA LEU A 604 16.15 4.37 -10.27
C LEU A 604 15.74 5.64 -11.04
N LYS A 605 14.77 6.38 -10.51
CA LYS A 605 14.10 7.52 -11.18
C LYS A 605 14.33 8.85 -10.46
N GLY A 606 14.69 8.81 -9.18
CA GLY A 606 14.80 9.97 -8.30
C GLY A 606 13.49 10.23 -7.54
N SER A 607 13.59 10.98 -6.46
CA SER A 607 12.48 11.30 -5.54
C SER A 607 11.31 12.05 -6.20
N ALA A 608 11.60 12.92 -7.17
CA ALA A 608 10.59 13.58 -8.01
C ALA A 608 10.32 12.83 -9.34
N GLY A 609 11.01 11.71 -9.58
CA GLY A 609 10.85 10.91 -10.79
C GLY A 609 9.59 10.04 -10.76
N ARG A 610 9.32 9.35 -11.86
CA ARG A 610 8.20 8.41 -12.01
C ARG A 610 8.64 7.13 -12.69
N PHE A 611 7.99 6.04 -12.34
CA PHE A 611 7.97 4.82 -13.14
C PHE A 611 7.01 4.99 -14.31
N GLU A 612 7.48 4.73 -15.54
CA GLU A 612 6.67 4.91 -16.74
C GLU A 612 5.54 3.86 -16.83
N GLY A 613 5.68 2.72 -16.16
CA GLY A 613 4.63 1.72 -16.01
C GLY A 613 3.83 1.88 -14.71
N LEU A 614 4.47 1.61 -13.57
CA LEU A 614 3.80 1.52 -12.26
C LEU A 614 3.08 2.82 -11.84
N ASP A 615 3.59 3.99 -12.23
CA ASP A 615 3.02 5.29 -11.87
C ASP A 615 2.11 5.88 -12.96
N ASP A 616 1.97 5.23 -14.13
CA ASP A 616 1.14 5.68 -15.26
C ASP A 616 -0.09 4.78 -15.48
N LEU A 617 -0.77 4.46 -14.38
CA LEU A 617 -2.08 3.81 -14.39
C LEU A 617 -3.15 4.79 -13.89
N ASP A 618 -4.32 4.77 -14.51
CA ASP A 618 -5.33 5.83 -14.42
C ASP A 618 -6.01 5.91 -13.05
N TYR A 619 -6.22 4.76 -12.40
CA TYR A 619 -6.88 4.65 -11.10
C TYR A 619 -5.95 4.03 -10.08
N THR A 620 -6.11 4.43 -8.83
CA THR A 620 -5.42 3.83 -7.69
C THR A 620 -6.42 3.56 -6.57
N GLY A 621 -6.23 2.45 -5.87
CA GLY A 621 -6.94 2.07 -4.67
C GLY A 621 -6.01 1.33 -3.71
N TYR A 622 -6.59 0.83 -2.61
CA TYR A 622 -5.86 0.10 -1.59
C TYR A 622 -6.59 -1.17 -1.18
N LEU A 623 -5.85 -2.26 -0.97
CA LEU A 623 -6.39 -3.57 -0.65
C LEU A 623 -5.92 -4.14 0.69
N THR A 624 -6.84 -4.79 1.41
CA THR A 624 -6.53 -5.60 2.60
C THR A 624 -6.08 -7.01 2.21
N THR A 625 -5.05 -7.53 2.90
CA THR A 625 -4.31 -8.74 2.52
C THR A 625 -4.21 -9.80 3.62
N PHE A 626 -4.96 -9.64 4.71
CA PHE A 626 -5.00 -10.64 5.78
C PHE A 626 -5.40 -12.03 5.25
N SER A 627 -4.86 -13.07 5.89
CA SER A 627 -5.24 -14.47 5.68
C SER A 627 -6.02 -14.98 6.90
N LEU A 628 -6.27 -16.28 6.98
CA LEU A 628 -6.96 -16.90 8.11
C LEU A 628 -6.04 -17.88 8.85
N ASP A 629 -6.31 -18.07 10.12
CA ASP A 629 -5.83 -19.23 10.83
C ASP A 629 -6.64 -20.47 10.42
N LYS A 630 -5.94 -21.57 10.14
CA LYS A 630 -6.56 -22.79 9.60
C LYS A 630 -7.54 -23.44 10.58
N GLU A 631 -7.23 -23.39 11.88
CA GLU A 631 -7.97 -24.13 12.91
C GLU A 631 -9.15 -23.32 13.44
N THR A 632 -8.92 -22.04 13.70
CA THR A 632 -9.89 -21.14 14.31
C THR A 632 -10.75 -20.38 13.29
N GLY A 633 -10.25 -20.16 12.06
CA GLY A 633 -10.89 -19.32 11.06
C GLY A 633 -10.78 -17.82 11.34
N LEU A 634 -10.11 -17.43 12.43
CA LEU A 634 -9.84 -16.03 12.77
C LEU A 634 -8.79 -15.42 11.83
N PRO A 635 -8.71 -14.10 11.71
CA PRO A 635 -7.71 -13.45 10.88
C PRO A 635 -6.30 -13.80 11.33
N ASN A 636 -5.43 -14.02 10.35
CA ASN A 636 -4.01 -13.81 10.50
C ASN A 636 -3.67 -12.51 9.76
N TYR A 637 -3.26 -11.49 10.52
CA TYR A 637 -3.04 -10.15 9.99
C TYR A 637 -1.83 -10.05 9.03
N VAL A 638 -0.99 -11.09 8.96
CA VAL A 638 0.14 -11.15 8.02
C VAL A 638 0.00 -12.39 7.13
N GLY A 639 -0.48 -12.14 5.90
CA GLY A 639 -0.65 -13.16 4.86
C GLY A 639 0.68 -13.63 4.25
N ASP A 640 0.72 -14.87 3.79
CA ASP A 640 1.76 -15.36 2.88
C ASP A 640 1.25 -15.37 1.43
N SER A 641 2.18 -15.45 0.46
CA SER A 641 1.87 -15.43 -0.98
C SER A 641 0.86 -16.50 -1.44
N ALA A 642 0.69 -17.60 -0.70
CA ALA A 642 -0.27 -18.65 -1.05
C ALA A 642 -1.71 -18.25 -0.71
N ALA A 643 -1.94 -17.79 0.53
CA ALA A 643 -3.26 -17.37 0.95
C ALA A 643 -3.73 -16.13 0.18
N THR A 644 -2.84 -15.16 0.00
CA THR A 644 -3.11 -13.92 -0.74
C THR A 644 -3.32 -14.21 -2.23
N GLY A 645 -2.46 -15.04 -2.83
CA GLY A 645 -2.60 -15.54 -4.20
C GLY A 645 -3.92 -16.22 -4.46
N THR A 646 -4.38 -17.03 -3.51
CA THR A 646 -5.69 -17.67 -3.57
C THR A 646 -6.83 -16.64 -3.51
N ALA A 647 -6.69 -15.58 -2.72
CA ALA A 647 -7.72 -14.55 -2.56
C ALA A 647 -8.06 -13.85 -3.87
N TRP A 648 -7.09 -13.34 -4.64
CA TRP A 648 -7.40 -12.67 -5.92
C TRP A 648 -7.70 -13.64 -7.06
N ASN A 649 -7.22 -14.90 -6.97
CA ASN A 649 -7.51 -15.90 -8.00
C ASN A 649 -8.85 -16.61 -7.81
N SER A 650 -9.44 -16.64 -6.62
CA SER A 650 -10.66 -17.42 -6.36
C SER A 650 -11.75 -16.70 -5.57
N GLY A 651 -11.49 -15.47 -5.13
CA GLY A 651 -12.49 -14.65 -4.41
C GLY A 651 -12.84 -15.15 -3.02
N VAL A 652 -11.98 -15.97 -2.39
CA VAL A 652 -12.16 -16.50 -1.03
C VAL A 652 -10.89 -16.36 -0.18
N LYS A 653 -11.05 -16.08 1.10
CA LYS A 653 -9.94 -16.06 2.07
C LYS A 653 -9.63 -17.48 2.57
N THR A 654 -8.35 -17.74 2.82
CA THR A 654 -7.85 -19.06 3.25
C THR A 654 -6.63 -18.90 4.18
N TYR A 655 -6.05 -20.01 4.62
CA TYR A 655 -4.94 -20.04 5.56
C TYR A 655 -3.57 -19.93 4.89
N ASN A 656 -2.57 -19.42 5.63
CA ASN A 656 -1.21 -19.31 5.11
C ASN A 656 -0.66 -20.67 4.62
N GLY A 657 -0.15 -20.69 3.40
CA GLY A 657 0.33 -21.89 2.72
C GLY A 657 -0.74 -22.67 1.93
N ALA A 658 -2.01 -22.26 1.92
CA ALA A 658 -3.04 -22.84 1.05
C ALA A 658 -2.95 -22.27 -0.37
N VAL A 659 -3.00 -23.14 -1.39
CA VAL A 659 -2.98 -22.75 -2.81
C VAL A 659 -4.29 -23.21 -3.43
N GLY A 660 -5.14 -22.30 -3.92
CA GLY A 660 -6.37 -22.64 -4.65
C GLY A 660 -7.39 -23.47 -3.86
N VAL A 661 -7.33 -23.41 -2.52
CA VAL A 661 -8.25 -24.12 -1.63
C VAL A 661 -8.85 -23.18 -0.58
N ASP A 662 -10.10 -23.43 -0.20
CA ASP A 662 -10.75 -22.72 0.91
C ASP A 662 -10.10 -23.04 2.27
N ASN A 663 -10.55 -22.39 3.32
CA ASN A 663 -9.98 -22.58 4.66
C ASN A 663 -10.12 -24.02 5.20
N ALA A 664 -11.05 -24.82 4.64
CA ALA A 664 -11.24 -26.23 4.95
C ALA A 664 -10.36 -27.15 4.08
N GLY A 665 -9.54 -26.61 3.19
CA GLY A 665 -8.67 -27.35 2.28
C GLY A 665 -9.38 -27.90 1.05
N LYS A 666 -10.58 -27.43 0.72
CA LYS A 666 -11.32 -27.86 -0.47
C LYS A 666 -10.96 -27.00 -1.68
N PRO A 667 -10.76 -27.60 -2.87
CA PRO A 667 -10.51 -26.85 -4.10
C PRO A 667 -11.60 -25.81 -4.41
N VAL A 668 -11.17 -24.62 -4.84
CA VAL A 668 -12.01 -23.51 -5.31
C VAL A 668 -11.53 -23.07 -6.69
N ALA A 669 -12.45 -22.64 -7.56
CA ALA A 669 -12.12 -22.36 -8.95
C ALA A 669 -11.25 -21.12 -9.08
N THR A 670 -10.20 -21.22 -9.89
CA THR A 670 -9.29 -20.09 -10.12
C THR A 670 -9.76 -19.24 -11.30
N LEU A 671 -9.29 -18.00 -11.36
CA LEU A 671 -9.51 -17.06 -12.45
C LEU A 671 -9.05 -17.67 -13.78
N GLY A 672 -7.91 -18.36 -13.79
CA GLY A 672 -7.38 -19.06 -14.96
C GLY A 672 -8.29 -20.20 -15.43
N GLU A 673 -8.77 -21.04 -14.51
CA GLU A 673 -9.68 -22.13 -14.85
C GLU A 673 -11.01 -21.63 -15.41
N ILE A 674 -11.58 -20.61 -14.77
CA ILE A 674 -12.85 -19.99 -15.20
C ILE A 674 -12.69 -19.38 -16.59
N ALA A 675 -11.63 -18.60 -16.83
CA ALA A 675 -11.36 -18.00 -18.14
C ALA A 675 -11.19 -19.07 -19.22
N LYS A 676 -10.42 -20.11 -18.95
CA LYS A 676 -10.21 -21.22 -19.88
C LYS A 676 -11.50 -21.97 -20.19
N ALA A 677 -12.34 -22.22 -19.19
CA ALA A 677 -13.64 -22.87 -19.36
C ALA A 677 -14.63 -22.05 -20.22
N LYS A 678 -14.48 -20.72 -20.23
CA LYS A 678 -15.22 -19.82 -21.13
C LYS A 678 -14.57 -19.69 -22.51
N GLY A 679 -13.46 -20.38 -22.74
CA GLY A 679 -12.77 -20.47 -24.03
C GLY A 679 -11.85 -19.29 -24.33
N LEU A 680 -11.45 -18.53 -23.30
CA LEU A 680 -10.36 -17.57 -23.39
C LEU A 680 -9.03 -18.33 -23.35
N LYS A 681 -7.99 -17.74 -23.94
CA LYS A 681 -6.63 -18.21 -23.69
C LYS A 681 -6.16 -17.79 -22.30
N ILE A 682 -5.23 -18.54 -21.71
CA ILE A 682 -4.67 -18.19 -20.41
C ILE A 682 -3.14 -18.26 -20.41
N GLY A 683 -2.52 -17.31 -19.70
CA GLY A 683 -1.07 -17.26 -19.51
C GLY A 683 -0.66 -17.01 -18.07
N ASN A 684 0.48 -17.57 -17.67
CA ASN A 684 1.06 -17.43 -16.34
C ASN A 684 2.57 -17.26 -16.44
N VAL A 685 3.08 -16.09 -16.08
CA VAL A 685 4.49 -15.69 -16.23
C VAL A 685 5.04 -15.26 -14.88
N THR A 686 6.23 -15.73 -14.53
CA THR A 686 6.88 -15.40 -13.25
C THR A 686 8.40 -15.41 -13.35
N THR A 687 9.08 -14.66 -12.48
CA THR A 687 10.53 -14.81 -12.24
C THR A 687 10.88 -15.87 -11.17
N ALA A 688 9.90 -16.45 -10.48
CA ALA A 688 10.10 -17.54 -9.52
C ALA A 688 10.11 -18.94 -10.16
N GLU A 689 10.33 -19.95 -9.32
CA GLU A 689 9.86 -21.32 -9.57
C GLU A 689 8.36 -21.28 -9.91
N ILE A 690 7.92 -21.86 -11.03
CA ILE A 690 6.49 -21.83 -11.44
C ILE A 690 5.59 -22.55 -10.43
N GLN A 691 6.17 -23.41 -9.58
CA GLN A 691 5.47 -24.06 -8.48
C GLN A 691 5.30 -23.18 -7.25
N ASP A 692 5.95 -22.02 -7.19
CA ASP A 692 5.79 -21.09 -6.08
C ASP A 692 4.36 -20.54 -5.99
N ALA A 693 4.01 -20.00 -4.83
CA ALA A 693 2.63 -19.79 -4.46
C ALA A 693 1.84 -18.90 -5.41
N THR A 694 2.40 -17.78 -5.85
CA THR A 694 1.73 -16.82 -6.74
C THR A 694 1.34 -17.42 -8.09
N PRO A 695 2.26 -18.06 -8.86
CA PRO A 695 1.89 -18.74 -10.10
C PRO A 695 1.06 -20.00 -9.83
N ALA A 696 1.30 -20.72 -8.73
CA ALA A 696 0.54 -21.91 -8.39
C ALA A 696 -0.92 -21.59 -8.01
N ALA A 697 -1.20 -20.45 -7.36
CA ALA A 697 -2.56 -20.05 -6.99
C ALA A 697 -3.45 -19.74 -8.20
N PHE A 698 -2.84 -19.39 -9.34
CA PHE A 698 -3.52 -19.30 -10.63
C PHE A 698 -3.83 -20.69 -11.21
N ALA A 699 -3.04 -21.71 -10.88
CA ALA A 699 -2.94 -22.93 -11.67
C ALA A 699 -3.13 -24.29 -10.98
N ALA A 700 -3.20 -24.33 -9.64
CA ALA A 700 -3.22 -25.57 -8.88
C ALA A 700 -4.04 -25.44 -7.59
N HIS A 701 -4.40 -26.59 -7.03
CA HIS A 701 -5.04 -26.72 -5.72
C HIS A 701 -4.19 -27.61 -4.83
N ALA A 702 -3.58 -27.02 -3.80
CA ALA A 702 -2.73 -27.72 -2.86
C ALA A 702 -2.97 -27.25 -1.42
N ILE A 703 -3.17 -28.21 -0.52
CA ILE A 703 -3.36 -27.94 0.92
C ILE A 703 -2.11 -27.38 1.61
N LYS A 704 -0.94 -27.48 0.95
CA LYS A 704 0.32 -26.87 1.35
C LYS A 704 1.08 -26.40 0.13
N ARG A 705 1.56 -25.15 0.14
CA ARG A 705 2.39 -24.58 -0.93
C ARG A 705 3.66 -25.39 -1.17
N SER A 706 4.19 -26.10 -0.17
CA SER A 706 5.39 -26.92 -0.31
C SER A 706 5.20 -28.22 -1.13
N TYR A 707 4.04 -28.52 -1.70
CA TYR A 707 3.77 -29.76 -2.45
C TYR A 707 4.08 -29.62 -3.95
N TYR A 708 5.34 -29.31 -4.27
CA TYR A 708 5.80 -29.03 -5.62
C TYR A 708 5.89 -30.28 -6.50
N ALA A 709 6.45 -31.36 -5.96
CA ALA A 709 6.87 -32.53 -6.74
C ALA A 709 6.10 -33.81 -6.37
N PRO A 710 5.89 -34.74 -7.33
CA PRO A 710 5.30 -36.05 -7.06
C PRO A 710 6.25 -37.02 -6.34
N SER A 711 7.57 -36.80 -6.44
CA SER A 711 8.59 -37.68 -5.84
C SER A 711 9.90 -36.90 -5.57
N GLY A 712 10.89 -37.59 -5.01
CA GLY A 712 12.21 -37.03 -4.71
C GLY A 712 12.42 -36.74 -3.21
N ASP A 713 13.37 -35.85 -2.91
CA ASP A 713 13.80 -35.58 -1.52
C ASP A 713 13.30 -34.24 -0.95
N LYS A 714 12.71 -33.37 -1.79
CA LYS A 714 12.35 -31.99 -1.41
C LYS A 714 10.98 -31.62 -1.93
N LYS A 715 10.20 -30.93 -1.10
CA LYS A 715 8.88 -30.36 -1.46
C LYS A 715 7.95 -31.39 -2.12
N VAL A 716 7.96 -32.63 -1.61
CA VAL A 716 7.16 -33.74 -2.15
C VAL A 716 5.73 -33.62 -1.64
N ALA A 717 4.75 -33.88 -2.52
CA ALA A 717 3.35 -33.99 -2.13
C ALA A 717 3.13 -35.20 -1.22
N GLU A 718 2.17 -35.11 -0.30
CA GLU A 718 1.94 -36.17 0.69
C GLU A 718 0.45 -36.38 0.96
N GLY A 719 0.11 -37.54 1.55
CA GLY A 719 -1.24 -37.81 2.05
C GLY A 719 -2.31 -37.75 0.97
N GLU A 720 -3.45 -37.13 1.28
CA GLU A 720 -4.61 -37.03 0.38
C GLU A 720 -4.34 -36.18 -0.87
N GLN A 721 -3.23 -35.43 -0.93
CA GLN A 721 -2.84 -34.68 -2.13
C GLN A 721 -2.39 -35.61 -3.27
N LEU A 722 -1.79 -36.76 -2.92
CA LEU A 722 -1.15 -37.67 -3.87
C LEU A 722 -2.15 -38.35 -4.82
N ARG A 723 -1.76 -38.54 -6.09
CA ARG A 723 -2.60 -39.16 -7.12
C ARG A 723 -2.91 -40.62 -6.83
N GLU A 724 -1.95 -41.37 -6.29
CA GLU A 724 -2.13 -42.76 -5.84
C GLU A 724 -3.14 -42.90 -4.70
N ASN A 725 -3.42 -41.80 -3.98
CA ASN A 725 -4.45 -41.73 -2.94
C ASN A 725 -5.76 -41.12 -3.47
N GLY A 726 -5.89 -40.89 -4.78
CA GLY A 726 -7.06 -40.31 -5.41
C GLY A 726 -7.19 -38.78 -5.26
N GLY A 727 -6.08 -38.11 -4.91
CA GLY A 727 -5.92 -36.66 -4.89
C GLY A 727 -5.59 -36.06 -6.26
N LEU A 728 -5.39 -34.74 -6.30
CA LEU A 728 -5.12 -33.99 -7.54
C LEU A 728 -3.66 -34.09 -8.01
N GLY A 729 -2.75 -34.56 -7.17
CA GLY A 729 -1.31 -34.61 -7.45
C GLY A 729 -0.55 -33.38 -7.00
N SER A 730 0.75 -33.37 -7.28
CA SER A 730 1.61 -32.24 -6.94
C SER A 730 1.29 -30.99 -7.75
N ILE A 731 1.81 -29.83 -7.33
CA ILE A 731 1.66 -28.57 -8.06
C ILE A 731 2.23 -28.68 -9.48
N SER A 732 3.42 -29.30 -9.66
CA SER A 732 4.01 -29.49 -11.00
C SER A 732 3.13 -30.36 -11.91
N GLU A 733 2.49 -31.39 -11.36
CA GLU A 733 1.54 -32.22 -12.10
C GLU A 733 0.30 -31.43 -12.52
N GLN A 734 -0.28 -30.66 -11.59
CA GLN A 734 -1.47 -29.86 -11.85
C GLN A 734 -1.23 -28.71 -12.84
N ILE A 735 -0.06 -28.07 -12.84
CA ILE A 735 0.31 -27.05 -13.85
C ILE A 735 0.25 -27.64 -15.28
N VAL A 736 0.70 -28.90 -15.45
CA VAL A 736 0.61 -29.59 -16.74
C VAL A 736 -0.83 -29.96 -17.06
N ASP A 737 -1.63 -30.32 -16.06
CA ASP A 737 -3.06 -30.64 -16.24
C ASP A 737 -3.93 -29.44 -16.59
N LEU A 738 -3.69 -28.28 -15.97
CA LEU A 738 -4.38 -27.03 -16.32
C LEU A 738 -4.16 -26.71 -17.79
N ARG A 739 -2.95 -26.96 -18.30
CA ARG A 739 -2.61 -26.79 -19.71
C ARG A 739 -2.84 -25.37 -20.22
N ALA A 740 -2.35 -24.39 -19.48
CA ALA A 740 -2.36 -23.00 -19.94
C ALA A 740 -1.64 -22.88 -21.29
N ASP A 741 -2.08 -21.94 -22.14
CA ASP A 741 -1.50 -21.75 -23.47
C ASP A 741 -0.02 -21.33 -23.35
N VAL A 742 0.29 -20.48 -22.36
CA VAL A 742 1.64 -19.98 -22.11
C VAL A 742 1.96 -20.03 -20.61
N THR A 743 2.99 -20.80 -20.22
CA THR A 743 3.51 -20.85 -18.84
C THR A 743 5.01 -20.61 -18.86
N LEU A 744 5.51 -19.55 -18.23
CA LEU A 744 6.91 -19.10 -18.33
C LEU A 744 7.49 -18.79 -16.94
N GLY A 745 8.65 -19.36 -16.62
CA GLY A 745 9.36 -19.06 -15.37
C GLY A 745 10.54 -20.00 -15.09
N GLY A 746 10.90 -20.16 -13.82
CA GLY A 746 11.94 -21.08 -13.35
C GLY A 746 11.40 -22.45 -12.89
N GLY A 747 12.12 -23.10 -11.97
CA GLY A 747 11.64 -24.30 -11.26
C GLY A 747 11.80 -25.62 -12.02
N ARG A 748 12.74 -25.69 -12.97
CA ARG A 748 12.98 -26.89 -13.80
C ARG A 748 13.27 -28.14 -12.97
N SER A 749 13.90 -27.99 -11.81
CA SER A 749 14.28 -29.13 -10.96
C SER A 749 13.07 -29.98 -10.54
N TYR A 750 11.91 -29.38 -10.25
CA TYR A 750 10.72 -30.13 -9.84
C TYR A 750 9.93 -30.72 -11.02
N PHE A 751 10.17 -30.24 -12.25
CA PHE A 751 9.67 -30.92 -13.45
C PHE A 751 10.50 -32.17 -13.80
N ASN A 752 11.74 -32.25 -13.32
CA ASN A 752 12.64 -33.39 -13.55
C ASN A 752 12.44 -34.55 -12.54
N THR A 753 11.44 -34.48 -11.66
CA THR A 753 11.11 -35.58 -10.74
C THR A 753 10.16 -36.59 -11.39
N GLU A 754 10.31 -37.87 -11.05
CA GLU A 754 9.52 -38.96 -11.62
C GLU A 754 8.07 -38.95 -11.13
N VAL A 755 7.14 -39.23 -12.05
CA VAL A 755 5.73 -39.42 -11.75
C VAL A 755 5.51 -40.81 -11.17
N VAL A 756 4.82 -40.88 -10.03
CA VAL A 756 4.58 -42.13 -9.29
C VAL A 756 3.39 -42.90 -9.88
N GLN A 757 2.29 -42.22 -10.16
CA GLN A 757 1.04 -42.81 -10.65
C GLN A 757 0.79 -42.46 -12.12
N GLY A 758 0.82 -43.47 -13.00
CA GLY A 758 0.42 -43.34 -14.42
C GLY A 758 -1.09 -43.51 -14.62
N GLY A 759 -1.60 -43.10 -15.77
CA GLY A 759 -3.05 -43.02 -16.01
C GLY A 759 -3.46 -41.98 -17.04
N GLN A 760 -4.77 -41.80 -17.19
CA GLN A 760 -5.38 -40.73 -17.96
C GLN A 760 -5.98 -39.69 -17.01
N TRP A 761 -5.64 -38.41 -17.17
CA TRP A 761 -6.26 -37.32 -16.41
C TRP A 761 -7.53 -36.83 -17.11
N GLY A 762 -8.71 -37.16 -16.56
CA GLY A 762 -10.01 -36.84 -17.17
C GLY A 762 -10.26 -37.56 -18.52
N GLU A 763 -11.46 -37.47 -19.07
CA GLU A 763 -11.83 -38.22 -20.30
C GLU A 763 -11.04 -37.80 -21.55
N ASN A 764 -10.56 -36.55 -21.61
CA ASN A 764 -9.84 -35.98 -22.76
C ASN A 764 -8.57 -35.19 -22.35
N GLY A 765 -8.03 -35.40 -21.14
CA GLY A 765 -6.86 -34.65 -20.67
C GLY A 765 -5.53 -35.36 -20.96
N ASN A 766 -4.53 -35.08 -20.13
CA ASN A 766 -3.18 -35.59 -20.34
C ASN A 766 -3.07 -37.08 -20.03
N THR A 767 -2.24 -37.80 -20.80
CA THR A 767 -1.82 -39.17 -20.49
C THR A 767 -0.50 -39.11 -19.71
N TRP A 768 -0.45 -39.76 -18.54
CA TRP A 768 0.74 -39.82 -17.71
C TRP A 768 1.32 -41.23 -17.65
N THR A 769 2.63 -41.33 -17.79
CA THR A 769 3.41 -42.56 -17.67
C THR A 769 4.22 -42.55 -16.38
N ALA A 770 3.97 -43.52 -15.51
CA ALA A 770 4.76 -43.71 -14.29
C ALA A 770 6.24 -43.98 -14.62
N GLY A 771 7.15 -43.45 -13.79
CA GLY A 771 8.60 -43.56 -13.99
C GLY A 771 9.20 -42.61 -15.04
N LYS A 772 8.37 -41.87 -15.79
CA LYS A 772 8.84 -40.69 -16.53
C LYS A 772 8.77 -39.46 -15.66
N THR A 773 9.63 -38.48 -15.93
CA THR A 773 9.58 -37.18 -15.26
C THR A 773 8.32 -36.40 -15.65
N VAL A 774 7.93 -35.43 -14.83
CA VAL A 774 6.83 -34.50 -15.17
C VAL A 774 7.12 -33.80 -16.50
N LEU A 775 8.37 -33.41 -16.75
CA LEU A 775 8.80 -32.76 -17.99
C LEU A 775 8.66 -33.64 -19.22
N GLU A 776 9.05 -34.91 -19.13
CA GLU A 776 8.88 -35.87 -20.22
C GLU A 776 7.41 -36.11 -20.52
N ASN A 777 6.58 -36.25 -19.47
CA ASN A 777 5.13 -36.34 -19.64
C ASN A 777 4.56 -35.09 -20.31
N ALA A 778 4.98 -33.88 -19.93
CA ALA A 778 4.54 -32.65 -20.61
C ALA A 778 4.90 -32.68 -22.10
N LYS A 779 6.13 -33.05 -22.46
CA LYS A 779 6.55 -33.18 -23.87
C LYS A 779 5.73 -34.22 -24.63
N ASP A 780 5.48 -35.38 -24.02
CA ASP A 780 4.65 -36.44 -24.61
C ASP A 780 3.20 -35.97 -24.83
N ASN A 781 2.72 -35.05 -23.98
CA ASN A 781 1.41 -34.39 -24.12
C ASN A 781 1.46 -33.14 -25.03
N GLY A 782 2.50 -32.95 -25.84
CA GLY A 782 2.53 -31.93 -26.89
C GLY A 782 3.01 -30.54 -26.46
N TYR A 783 3.56 -30.39 -25.26
CA TYR A 783 4.13 -29.11 -24.84
C TYR A 783 5.38 -28.72 -25.64
N GLN A 784 5.45 -27.44 -26.00
CA GLN A 784 6.64 -26.78 -26.50
C GLN A 784 7.47 -26.32 -25.31
N VAL A 785 8.53 -27.05 -24.99
CA VAL A 785 9.42 -26.72 -23.86
C VAL A 785 10.59 -25.86 -24.32
N VAL A 786 10.77 -24.70 -23.69
CA VAL A 786 11.88 -23.76 -23.94
C VAL A 786 12.64 -23.44 -22.66
N THR A 787 13.92 -23.13 -22.76
CA THR A 787 14.82 -23.02 -21.59
C THR A 787 15.74 -21.79 -21.58
N ASN A 788 15.68 -20.96 -22.62
CA ASN A 788 16.42 -19.70 -22.70
C ASN A 788 15.66 -18.68 -23.56
N ALA A 789 16.14 -17.43 -23.56
CA ALA A 789 15.53 -16.33 -24.32
C ALA A 789 15.43 -16.63 -25.83
N SER A 790 16.50 -17.17 -26.44
CA SER A 790 16.52 -17.47 -27.89
C SER A 790 15.48 -18.52 -28.29
N GLU A 791 15.29 -19.56 -27.47
CA GLU A 791 14.27 -20.59 -27.68
C GLU A 791 12.86 -20.03 -27.52
N LEU A 792 12.63 -19.16 -26.53
CA LEU A 792 11.34 -18.49 -26.32
C LEU A 792 10.98 -17.60 -27.52
N ASP A 793 11.93 -16.81 -28.02
CA ASP A 793 11.75 -15.93 -29.18
C ASP A 793 11.36 -16.71 -30.45
N ALA A 794 11.85 -17.95 -30.58
CA ALA A 794 11.57 -18.82 -31.73
C ALA A 794 10.16 -19.43 -31.74
N ILE A 795 9.39 -19.34 -30.65
CA ILE A 795 8.02 -19.84 -30.59
C ILE A 795 7.09 -18.97 -31.45
N ALA A 796 6.38 -19.58 -32.39
CA ALA A 796 5.51 -18.86 -33.33
C ALA A 796 4.01 -18.93 -32.99
N GLU A 797 3.58 -19.93 -32.23
CA GLU A 797 2.19 -20.11 -31.84
C GLU A 797 2.09 -20.82 -30.49
N ALA A 798 1.03 -20.51 -29.74
CA ALA A 798 0.64 -21.21 -28.52
C ALA A 798 -0.88 -21.41 -28.51
N ASN A 799 -1.32 -22.64 -28.25
CA ASN A 799 -2.73 -23.04 -28.18
C ASN A 799 -2.86 -24.36 -27.41
N ALA A 800 -4.09 -24.85 -27.24
CA ALA A 800 -4.36 -26.10 -26.53
C ALA A 800 -3.61 -27.34 -27.08
N ASP A 801 -3.29 -27.39 -28.38
CA ASP A 801 -2.56 -28.51 -28.98
C ASP A 801 -1.04 -28.38 -28.78
N LYS A 802 -0.54 -27.14 -28.74
CA LYS A 802 0.89 -26.81 -28.59
C LYS A 802 1.11 -25.77 -27.48
N PRO A 803 0.78 -26.08 -26.22
CA PRO A 803 1.00 -25.16 -25.11
C PRO A 803 2.51 -24.95 -24.89
N VAL A 804 2.89 -23.78 -24.40
CA VAL A 804 4.29 -23.41 -24.18
C VAL A 804 4.63 -23.55 -22.70
N LEU A 805 5.74 -24.21 -22.39
CA LEU A 805 6.30 -24.32 -21.04
C LEU A 805 7.76 -23.85 -21.05
N GLY A 806 7.99 -22.62 -20.58
CA GLY A 806 9.31 -22.03 -20.41
C GLY A 806 9.87 -22.31 -19.02
N LEU A 807 11.04 -22.96 -18.95
CA LEU A 807 11.75 -23.33 -17.72
C LEU A 807 13.20 -22.82 -17.78
N PHE A 808 13.40 -21.56 -17.39
CA PHE A 808 14.63 -20.78 -17.63
C PHE A 808 15.72 -20.96 -16.58
N SER A 809 15.41 -21.57 -15.44
CA SER A 809 16.37 -21.89 -14.38
C SER A 809 15.94 -23.11 -13.57
N GLU A 810 16.88 -23.69 -12.81
CA GLU A 810 16.59 -24.85 -11.95
C GLU A 810 15.65 -24.52 -10.79
N GLY A 811 15.84 -23.36 -10.16
CA GLY A 811 15.00 -22.80 -9.10
C GLY A 811 14.39 -21.48 -9.55
N ASN A 812 14.45 -20.43 -8.72
CA ASN A 812 14.09 -19.08 -9.15
C ASN A 812 15.01 -18.57 -10.27
N MET A 813 14.55 -17.63 -11.08
CA MET A 813 15.40 -16.95 -12.06
C MET A 813 16.39 -16.02 -11.33
N PRO A 814 17.60 -15.79 -11.88
CA PRO A 814 18.54 -14.86 -11.26
C PRO A 814 17.97 -13.43 -11.26
N ARG A 815 18.28 -12.65 -10.23
CA ARG A 815 17.90 -11.22 -10.14
C ARG A 815 18.74 -10.35 -11.06
N ALA A 816 18.21 -9.21 -11.49
CA ALA A 816 18.91 -8.27 -12.37
C ALA A 816 20.10 -7.55 -11.70
N LEU A 817 20.00 -7.27 -10.40
CA LEU A 817 21.03 -6.60 -9.61
C LEU A 817 21.62 -7.56 -8.57
N ASN A 818 22.90 -7.34 -8.25
CA ASN A 818 23.59 -8.09 -7.22
C ASN A 818 23.04 -7.77 -5.84
N GLN A 819 23.12 -8.77 -4.96
CA GLN A 819 22.73 -8.64 -3.58
C GLN A 819 23.59 -7.60 -2.84
N SER A 820 22.90 -6.69 -2.16
CA SER A 820 23.43 -5.85 -1.07
C SER A 820 23.35 -6.58 0.26
N ILE A 821 24.31 -6.33 1.15
CA ILE A 821 24.34 -6.93 2.50
C ILE A 821 24.29 -5.80 3.53
N PRO A 822 23.17 -5.63 4.25
CA PRO A 822 23.03 -4.60 5.26
C PRO A 822 23.70 -5.04 6.57
N THR A 823 24.09 -4.06 7.38
CA THR A 823 24.70 -4.28 8.70
C THR A 823 24.04 -3.41 9.77
N THR A 824 24.22 -3.74 11.05
CA THR A 824 23.65 -2.97 12.17
C THR A 824 24.29 -1.59 12.34
N ASP A 825 25.51 -1.42 11.82
CA ASP A 825 26.25 -0.15 11.72
C ASP A 825 26.17 0.45 10.30
N GLY A 826 25.24 -0.02 9.46
CA GLY A 826 25.15 0.39 8.05
C GLY A 826 24.86 1.89 7.86
N GLY A 827 24.25 2.53 8.85
CA GLY A 827 24.09 3.99 8.90
C GLY A 827 25.42 4.74 9.08
N ASP A 828 26.47 4.09 9.57
CA ASP A 828 27.80 4.70 9.70
C ASP A 828 28.69 4.46 8.45
N LEU A 829 28.23 3.63 7.50
CA LEU A 829 28.98 3.25 6.30
C LEU A 829 28.71 4.17 5.12
N GLU A 830 29.71 4.35 4.25
CA GLU A 830 29.53 5.10 3.00
C GLU A 830 28.45 4.46 2.10
N PRO A 831 27.65 5.27 1.38
CA PRO A 831 26.60 4.75 0.53
C PRO A 831 27.16 3.92 -0.63
N ALA A 832 26.57 2.73 -0.82
CA ALA A 832 26.90 1.85 -1.93
C ALA A 832 26.16 2.24 -3.22
N THR A 833 26.56 1.64 -4.34
CA THR A 833 25.83 1.69 -5.61
C THR A 833 25.56 0.26 -6.03
N CYS A 834 24.31 -0.05 -6.38
CA CYS A 834 23.95 -1.36 -6.89
C CYS A 834 24.66 -1.64 -8.22
N VAL A 835 25.03 -2.90 -8.43
CA VAL A 835 25.74 -3.35 -9.64
C VAL A 835 24.97 -4.49 -10.29
N ALA A 836 25.09 -4.63 -11.61
CA ALA A 836 24.44 -5.70 -12.36
C ALA A 836 24.89 -7.09 -11.87
N ASN A 837 23.95 -8.03 -11.80
CA ASN A 837 24.24 -9.40 -11.44
C ASN A 837 24.89 -10.15 -12.62
N PRO A 838 26.12 -10.70 -12.48
CA PRO A 838 26.78 -11.44 -13.55
C PRO A 838 26.06 -12.75 -13.93
N GLU A 839 25.20 -13.29 -13.06
CA GLU A 839 24.36 -14.46 -13.37
C GLU A 839 23.14 -14.11 -14.23
N PHE A 840 22.75 -12.83 -14.27
CA PHE A 840 21.72 -12.33 -15.17
C PHE A 840 22.31 -12.10 -16.56
N THR A 841 22.35 -13.15 -17.36
CA THR A 841 22.95 -13.12 -18.70
C THR A 841 21.90 -12.85 -19.79
N ALA A 842 22.35 -12.64 -21.04
CA ALA A 842 21.45 -12.48 -22.18
C ALA A 842 20.62 -13.75 -22.51
N GLU A 843 21.01 -14.92 -21.97
CA GLU A 843 20.22 -16.16 -22.12
C GLU A 843 19.01 -16.19 -21.17
N THR A 844 19.04 -15.40 -20.10
CA THR A 844 17.93 -15.25 -19.15
C THR A 844 16.94 -14.23 -19.71
N PRO A 845 15.71 -14.62 -20.07
CA PRO A 845 14.72 -13.64 -20.54
C PRO A 845 14.32 -12.70 -19.39
N ARG A 846 14.26 -11.40 -19.69
CA ARG A 846 13.68 -10.39 -18.78
C ARG A 846 12.18 -10.61 -18.61
N LEU A 847 11.62 -10.18 -17.48
CA LEU A 847 10.18 -10.26 -17.24
C LEU A 847 9.36 -9.57 -18.34
N ALA A 848 9.79 -8.38 -18.78
CA ALA A 848 9.14 -7.64 -19.87
C ALA A 848 9.18 -8.39 -21.22
N ALA A 849 10.27 -9.13 -21.50
CA ALA A 849 10.39 -9.94 -22.71
C ALA A 849 9.45 -11.17 -22.66
N MET A 850 9.39 -11.85 -21.51
CA MET A 850 8.43 -12.94 -21.30
C MET A 850 6.98 -12.44 -21.41
N THR A 851 6.69 -11.27 -20.85
CA THR A 851 5.37 -10.62 -20.92
C THR A 851 5.00 -10.28 -22.36
N SER A 852 5.89 -9.62 -23.10
CA SER A 852 5.68 -9.27 -24.51
C SER A 852 5.40 -10.51 -25.35
N LYS A 853 6.17 -11.59 -25.13
CA LYS A 853 5.97 -12.84 -25.87
C LYS A 853 4.67 -13.53 -25.50
N ALA A 854 4.28 -13.51 -24.23
CA ALA A 854 2.99 -14.03 -23.79
C ALA A 854 1.83 -13.27 -24.45
N LEU A 855 1.86 -11.94 -24.46
CA LEU A 855 0.84 -11.10 -25.11
C LEU A 855 0.71 -11.42 -26.61
N GLU A 856 1.83 -11.56 -27.32
CA GLU A 856 1.86 -11.96 -28.74
C GLU A 856 1.15 -13.30 -28.97
N LEU A 857 1.49 -14.32 -28.17
CA LEU A 857 0.99 -15.68 -28.35
C LEU A 857 -0.46 -15.85 -27.88
N LEU A 858 -0.89 -15.06 -26.89
CA LEU A 858 -2.23 -15.11 -26.32
C LEU A 858 -3.25 -14.29 -27.12
N GLN A 859 -2.81 -13.29 -27.89
CA GLN A 859 -3.72 -12.47 -28.69
C GLN A 859 -4.58 -13.33 -29.64
N ASN A 860 -5.90 -13.16 -29.55
CA ASN A 860 -6.88 -13.92 -30.32
C ASN A 860 -8.24 -13.19 -30.35
N ASP A 861 -9.24 -13.76 -31.03
CA ASP A 861 -10.56 -13.14 -31.20
C ASP A 861 -11.44 -13.17 -29.93
N LYS A 862 -11.29 -14.17 -29.07
CA LYS A 862 -12.07 -14.34 -27.83
C LYS A 862 -11.49 -13.62 -26.63
N GLY A 863 -10.20 -13.30 -26.66
CA GLY A 863 -9.47 -12.65 -25.57
C GLY A 863 -8.73 -13.62 -24.66
N PHE A 864 -8.08 -13.08 -23.62
CA PHE A 864 -7.24 -13.84 -22.70
C PHE A 864 -7.18 -13.28 -21.28
N VAL A 865 -6.72 -14.13 -20.35
CA VAL A 865 -6.26 -13.71 -19.02
C VAL A 865 -4.77 -14.03 -18.89
N LEU A 866 -3.99 -13.06 -18.42
CA LEU A 866 -2.56 -13.21 -18.21
C LEU A 866 -2.20 -12.75 -16.78
N GLN A 867 -1.58 -13.63 -15.99
CA GLN A 867 -0.90 -13.26 -14.76
C GLN A 867 0.60 -13.14 -15.03
N VAL A 868 1.22 -12.05 -14.56
CA VAL A 868 2.65 -11.76 -14.66
C VAL A 868 3.16 -11.44 -13.26
N GLU A 869 4.26 -12.05 -12.84
CA GLU A 869 4.82 -11.85 -11.51
C GLU A 869 6.31 -11.45 -11.57
N SER A 870 6.66 -10.36 -10.90
CA SER A 870 8.02 -10.13 -10.41
C SER A 870 8.11 -10.66 -8.99
N ALA A 871 8.70 -11.85 -8.84
CA ALA A 871 8.61 -12.64 -7.61
C ALA A 871 9.75 -12.39 -6.62
N SER A 872 10.84 -11.79 -7.10
CA SER A 872 12.07 -11.61 -6.32
C SER A 872 12.20 -10.30 -5.53
N PRO A 873 11.30 -9.29 -5.60
CA PRO A 873 11.29 -8.22 -4.61
C PRO A 873 11.12 -8.79 -3.18
N ASP A 874 10.05 -9.55 -2.91
CA ASP A 874 9.84 -10.31 -1.66
C ASP A 874 11.08 -11.12 -1.25
N LYS A 875 11.59 -11.96 -2.15
CA LYS A 875 12.73 -12.84 -1.84
C LYS A 875 14.00 -12.05 -1.52
N ALA A 876 14.16 -10.86 -2.09
CA ALA A 876 15.27 -9.96 -1.76
C ALA A 876 15.03 -9.33 -0.40
N ASP A 877 13.80 -8.94 -0.11
CA ASP A 877 13.41 -8.36 1.16
C ASP A 877 13.59 -9.34 2.35
N HIS A 878 13.20 -10.62 2.19
CA HIS A 878 13.55 -11.71 3.13
C HIS A 878 15.05 -11.75 3.45
N GLN A 879 15.89 -11.50 2.44
CA GLN A 879 17.35 -11.50 2.51
C GLN A 879 17.95 -10.16 2.95
N ALA A 880 17.12 -9.19 3.30
CA ALA A 880 17.50 -7.83 3.61
C ALA A 880 18.30 -7.15 2.46
N ASP A 881 17.96 -7.48 1.21
CA ASP A 881 18.69 -7.08 0.01
C ASP A 881 18.01 -5.91 -0.73
N ALA A 882 18.39 -4.69 -0.38
CA ALA A 882 17.87 -3.48 -1.03
C ALA A 882 18.16 -3.43 -2.54
N CYS A 883 19.37 -3.82 -2.99
CA CYS A 883 19.73 -3.77 -4.41
C CYS A 883 18.96 -4.79 -5.25
N GLY A 884 18.83 -6.04 -4.78
CA GLY A 884 18.01 -7.05 -5.44
C GLY A 884 16.56 -6.59 -5.52
N LEU A 885 15.99 -6.08 -4.42
CA LEU A 885 14.64 -5.55 -4.37
C LEU A 885 14.41 -4.46 -5.42
N ILE A 886 15.27 -3.44 -5.44
CA ILE A 886 15.18 -2.32 -6.39
C ILE A 886 15.23 -2.81 -7.85
N GLY A 887 16.11 -3.76 -8.16
CA GLY A 887 16.26 -4.30 -9.50
C GLY A 887 15.00 -5.05 -9.98
N GLU A 888 14.36 -5.79 -9.09
CA GLU A 888 13.18 -6.60 -9.41
C GLU A 888 11.89 -5.77 -9.49
N VAL A 889 11.76 -4.70 -8.70
CA VAL A 889 10.70 -3.69 -8.91
C VAL A 889 10.89 -2.97 -10.25
N GLY A 890 12.15 -2.72 -10.65
CA GLY A 890 12.46 -2.23 -12.00
C GLY A 890 11.99 -3.18 -13.12
N GLN A 891 12.19 -4.50 -12.95
CA GLN A 891 11.67 -5.50 -13.91
C GLN A 891 10.13 -5.53 -13.94
N LEU A 892 9.46 -5.31 -12.81
CA LEU A 892 8.00 -5.20 -12.74
C LEU A 892 7.51 -3.98 -13.54
N ASP A 893 8.15 -2.83 -13.37
CA ASP A 893 7.84 -1.62 -14.12
C ASP A 893 8.01 -1.82 -15.64
N GLU A 894 9.12 -2.40 -16.08
CA GLU A 894 9.35 -2.74 -17.49
C GLU A 894 8.25 -3.68 -18.05
N ALA A 895 7.71 -4.59 -17.22
CA ALA A 895 6.64 -5.48 -17.62
C ALA A 895 5.27 -4.78 -17.72
N VAL A 896 4.98 -3.81 -16.83
CA VAL A 896 3.78 -2.96 -16.95
C VAL A 896 3.83 -2.15 -18.24
N GLN A 897 5.00 -1.55 -18.54
CA GLN A 897 5.22 -0.81 -19.79
C GLN A 897 4.98 -1.69 -21.02
N ALA A 898 5.49 -2.93 -21.02
CA ALA A 898 5.26 -3.86 -22.14
C ALA A 898 3.77 -4.13 -22.40
N VAL A 899 2.93 -4.16 -21.35
CA VAL A 899 1.48 -4.31 -21.48
C VAL A 899 0.84 -3.03 -22.02
N GLN A 900 1.19 -1.86 -21.47
CA GLN A 900 0.70 -0.57 -21.94
C GLN A 900 1.02 -0.34 -23.42
N ASP A 901 2.27 -0.58 -23.83
CA ASP A 901 2.74 -0.47 -25.21
C ASP A 901 1.96 -1.41 -26.14
N TRP A 902 1.70 -2.64 -25.69
CA TRP A 902 0.92 -3.60 -26.47
C TRP A 902 -0.54 -3.15 -26.63
N VAL A 903 -1.17 -2.63 -25.56
CA VAL A 903 -2.53 -2.08 -25.62
C VAL A 903 -2.60 -0.86 -26.55
N GLU A 904 -1.66 0.08 -26.44
CA GLU A 904 -1.62 1.27 -27.32
C GLU A 904 -1.43 0.86 -28.79
N LYS A 905 -0.51 -0.07 -29.06
CA LYS A 905 -0.20 -0.53 -30.41
C LYS A 905 -1.34 -1.31 -31.07
N THR A 906 -2.06 -2.13 -30.30
CA THR A 906 -3.08 -3.04 -30.84
C THR A 906 -4.50 -2.48 -30.76
N GLY A 907 -4.76 -1.55 -29.84
CA GLY A 907 -6.10 -1.06 -29.53
C GLY A 907 -7.00 -2.09 -28.84
N GLU A 908 -6.42 -3.17 -28.29
CA GLU A 908 -7.15 -4.24 -27.61
C GLU A 908 -7.74 -3.76 -26.27
N GLU A 909 -9.06 -3.87 -26.12
CA GLU A 909 -9.78 -3.53 -24.89
C GLU A 909 -9.29 -4.40 -23.73
N THR A 910 -8.44 -3.85 -22.86
CA THR A 910 -7.71 -4.63 -21.86
C THR A 910 -7.77 -3.94 -20.51
N LEU A 911 -8.17 -4.68 -19.48
CA LEU A 911 -8.00 -4.27 -18.08
C LEU A 911 -6.58 -4.61 -17.64
N ILE A 912 -5.80 -3.59 -17.32
CA ILE A 912 -4.45 -3.72 -16.74
C ILE A 912 -4.58 -3.46 -15.24
N VAL A 913 -4.06 -4.37 -14.41
CA VAL A 913 -4.01 -4.21 -12.96
C VAL A 913 -2.60 -4.50 -12.47
N ALA A 914 -2.01 -3.60 -11.69
CA ALA A 914 -0.73 -3.79 -11.02
C ALA A 914 -0.91 -3.67 -9.50
N THR A 915 -0.40 -4.64 -8.74
CA THR A 915 -0.47 -4.67 -7.28
C THR A 915 0.62 -5.58 -6.70
N ALA A 916 0.67 -5.69 -5.38
CA ALA A 916 1.38 -6.74 -4.66
C ALA A 916 0.41 -7.69 -3.94
N ASP A 917 0.96 -8.74 -3.34
CA ASP A 917 0.24 -9.77 -2.62
C ASP A 917 0.18 -9.50 -1.09
N HIS A 918 1.27 -9.05 -0.47
CA HIS A 918 1.39 -8.52 0.89
C HIS A 918 2.46 -7.42 0.97
N ALA A 919 2.53 -6.71 2.10
CA ALA A 919 3.60 -5.73 2.36
C ALA A 919 4.84 -6.43 2.92
N HIS A 920 6.00 -5.77 2.91
CA HIS A 920 7.23 -6.33 3.44
C HIS A 920 7.93 -5.35 4.41
N THR A 921 9.20 -5.59 4.75
CA THR A 921 9.92 -4.98 5.88
C THR A 921 10.80 -3.80 5.49
N ALA A 922 11.04 -3.56 4.21
CA ALA A 922 11.93 -2.49 3.81
C ALA A 922 11.33 -1.14 4.24
N GLN A 923 12.11 -0.35 4.97
CA GLN A 923 11.72 1.00 5.38
C GLN A 923 12.80 2.00 4.95
N ILE A 924 12.39 3.07 4.27
CA ILE A 924 13.30 4.19 3.95
C ILE A 924 13.48 5.03 5.22
N THR A 925 14.68 5.06 5.79
CA THR A 925 14.99 5.77 7.03
C THR A 925 15.89 6.98 6.81
N TYR A 926 16.10 7.78 7.85
CA TYR A 926 17.05 8.89 7.80
C TYR A 926 18.47 8.39 7.44
N GLU A 927 19.16 9.14 6.59
CA GLU A 927 20.56 8.88 6.27
C GLU A 927 21.45 9.03 7.52
N ASN A 928 22.59 8.36 7.52
CA ASN A 928 23.56 8.42 8.60
C ASN A 928 23.02 8.00 9.99
N GLN A 929 22.01 7.11 10.03
CA GLN A 929 21.42 6.61 11.27
C GLN A 929 21.32 5.08 11.26
N ASN A 930 21.71 4.47 12.38
CA ASN A 930 21.47 3.06 12.64
C ASN A 930 20.05 2.87 13.21
N THR A 931 19.52 1.66 13.12
CA THR A 931 18.16 1.29 13.53
C THR A 931 18.19 0.10 14.50
N ALA A 932 17.02 -0.44 14.88
CA ALA A 932 16.98 -1.70 15.62
C ALA A 932 17.45 -2.89 14.76
N GLY A 933 17.26 -2.79 13.44
CA GLY A 933 17.58 -3.81 12.46
C GLY A 933 18.92 -3.59 11.77
N ARG A 934 18.94 -3.86 10.46
CA ARG A 934 20.10 -3.68 9.60
C ARG A 934 19.81 -2.65 8.52
N VAL A 935 20.82 -1.83 8.20
CA VAL A 935 20.70 -0.72 7.25
C VAL A 935 21.67 -0.92 6.08
N THR A 936 21.25 -0.52 4.88
CA THR A 936 22.14 -0.23 3.75
C THR A 936 21.93 1.22 3.31
N GLN A 937 23.02 1.96 3.13
CA GLN A 937 22.98 3.28 2.48
C GLN A 937 23.27 3.14 0.99
N LEU A 938 22.52 3.84 0.15
CA LEU A 938 22.59 3.78 -1.30
C LEU A 938 22.70 5.18 -1.90
N THR A 939 23.59 5.33 -2.88
CA THR A 939 23.64 6.54 -3.72
C THR A 939 22.60 6.40 -4.83
N THR A 940 21.61 7.28 -4.81
CA THR A 940 20.52 7.35 -5.80
C THR A 940 20.94 8.00 -7.12
N VAL A 941 20.10 7.91 -8.16
CA VAL A 941 20.35 8.55 -9.47
C VAL A 941 20.54 10.08 -9.38
N GLU A 942 19.99 10.73 -8.35
CA GLU A 942 20.14 12.17 -8.08
C GLU A 942 21.41 12.51 -7.28
N GLY A 943 22.24 11.53 -6.94
CA GLY A 943 23.49 11.72 -6.19
C GLY A 943 23.28 12.01 -4.69
N SER A 944 22.06 11.82 -4.18
CA SER A 944 21.73 11.90 -2.75
C SER A 944 21.74 10.50 -2.12
N THR A 945 21.91 10.43 -0.80
CA THR A 945 21.95 9.16 -0.05
C THR A 945 20.57 8.77 0.43
N MET A 946 20.15 7.53 0.14
CA MET A 946 18.96 6.90 0.70
C MET A 946 19.37 5.76 1.62
N ALA A 947 18.82 5.69 2.83
CA ALA A 947 19.01 4.56 3.73
C ALA A 947 17.79 3.63 3.70
N VAL A 948 18.03 2.32 3.62
CA VAL A 948 16.99 1.28 3.65
C VAL A 948 17.25 0.37 4.85
N ASN A 949 16.26 0.25 5.72
CA ASN A 949 16.23 -0.52 6.95
C ASN A 949 15.44 -1.82 6.80
N PHE A 950 15.87 -2.89 7.48
CA PHE A 950 15.19 -4.18 7.61
C PHE A 950 15.19 -4.59 9.09
N ALA A 951 14.02 -4.68 9.73
CA ALA A 951 13.92 -4.80 11.20
C ALA A 951 12.87 -5.80 11.70
N THR A 952 12.47 -6.76 10.86
CA THR A 952 11.46 -7.77 11.23
C THR A 952 12.05 -9.14 11.54
N SER A 953 13.35 -9.37 11.29
CA SER A 953 14.02 -10.63 11.64
C SER A 953 14.10 -10.88 13.14
N LYS A 954 14.26 -12.16 13.49
CA LYS A 954 14.37 -12.63 14.89
C LYS A 954 15.61 -12.10 15.61
N THR A 955 16.76 -12.09 14.95
CA THR A 955 17.99 -11.47 15.44
C THR A 955 18.69 -10.70 14.32
N ASN A 956 19.72 -9.95 14.68
CA ASN A 956 20.65 -9.32 13.75
C ASN A 956 21.85 -10.22 13.41
N GLU A 957 21.80 -11.53 13.65
CA GLU A 957 22.83 -12.47 13.18
C GLU A 957 22.58 -12.86 11.72
N ASP A 958 23.63 -13.11 10.93
CA ASP A 958 23.51 -13.37 9.48
C ASP A 958 22.57 -14.55 9.17
N GLU A 959 22.61 -15.60 10.00
CA GLU A 959 21.79 -16.81 9.81
C GLU A 959 20.28 -16.57 9.98
N ASP A 960 19.88 -15.54 10.74
CA ASP A 960 18.49 -15.17 10.97
C ASP A 960 18.07 -13.98 10.09
N ALA A 961 18.97 -13.01 9.85
CA ALA A 961 18.63 -11.75 9.19
C ALA A 961 18.66 -11.84 7.66
N LEU A 962 19.52 -12.69 7.07
CA LEU A 962 19.69 -12.82 5.62
C LEU A 962 18.85 -13.99 5.08
N GLY A 963 17.53 -13.84 5.13
CA GLY A 963 16.54 -14.84 4.70
C GLY A 963 15.40 -15.02 5.69
N GLY A 964 15.41 -14.30 6.81
CA GLY A 964 14.42 -14.39 7.87
C GLY A 964 13.77 -13.06 8.25
N GLN A 965 13.92 -12.00 7.44
CA GLN A 965 12.99 -10.88 7.52
C GLN A 965 11.56 -11.38 7.24
N GLN A 966 10.54 -10.69 7.72
CA GLN A 966 9.16 -11.15 7.66
C GLN A 966 8.30 -10.16 6.85
N HIS A 967 7.22 -10.68 6.28
CA HIS A 967 6.18 -9.86 5.68
C HIS A 967 5.54 -8.96 6.74
N THR A 968 4.82 -7.93 6.28
CA THR A 968 4.04 -7.05 7.15
C THR A 968 2.58 -6.96 6.70
N GLY A 969 1.70 -6.56 7.62
CA GLY A 969 0.25 -6.56 7.44
C GLY A 969 -0.34 -5.28 6.84
N ALA A 970 0.48 -4.39 6.27
CA ALA A 970 -0.01 -3.13 5.69
C ALA A 970 -0.94 -3.37 4.49
N GLN A 971 -1.92 -2.48 4.29
CA GLN A 971 -2.68 -2.42 3.04
C GLN A 971 -1.76 -2.06 1.86
N LEU A 972 -2.11 -2.52 0.66
CA LEU A 972 -1.29 -2.33 -0.54
C LEU A 972 -1.96 -1.47 -1.58
N ARG A 973 -1.16 -0.67 -2.29
CA ARG A 973 -1.59 -0.02 -3.53
C ARG A 973 -2.01 -1.04 -4.60
N VAL A 974 -3.18 -0.83 -5.17
CA VAL A 974 -3.60 -1.40 -6.46
C VAL A 974 -3.78 -0.27 -7.47
N ALA A 975 -3.22 -0.41 -8.66
CA ALA A 975 -3.35 0.56 -9.73
C ALA A 975 -3.88 -0.11 -11.00
N ALA A 976 -4.72 0.59 -11.76
CA ALA A 976 -5.38 0.00 -12.92
C ALA A 976 -5.72 1.01 -14.02
N SER A 977 -5.78 0.49 -15.26
CA SER A 977 -6.20 1.21 -16.47
C SER A 977 -7.05 0.34 -17.38
N GLY A 978 -7.86 0.97 -18.23
CA GLY A 978 -8.71 0.30 -19.20
C GLY A 978 -10.12 -0.05 -18.69
N PRO A 979 -10.91 -0.82 -19.47
CA PRO A 979 -12.31 -1.10 -19.16
C PRO A 979 -12.49 -1.79 -17.80
N GLY A 980 -13.32 -1.22 -16.92
CA GLY A 980 -13.60 -1.73 -15.58
C GLY A 980 -12.63 -1.26 -14.49
N ALA A 981 -11.55 -0.54 -14.84
CA ALA A 981 -10.49 -0.15 -13.91
C ALA A 981 -10.97 0.76 -12.77
N ALA A 982 -11.97 1.60 -13.01
CA ALA A 982 -12.51 2.50 -11.99
C ALA A 982 -13.11 1.74 -10.78
N ASN A 983 -13.48 0.46 -10.93
CA ASN A 983 -13.98 -0.37 -9.83
C ASN A 983 -12.91 -0.78 -8.82
N LEU A 984 -11.63 -0.46 -9.06
CA LEU A 984 -10.50 -0.77 -8.20
C LEU A 984 -10.05 0.43 -7.34
N THR A 985 -10.74 1.58 -7.43
CA THR A 985 -10.45 2.77 -6.62
C THR A 985 -10.92 2.63 -5.17
N GLY A 986 -10.37 3.45 -4.27
CA GLY A 986 -10.77 3.49 -2.85
C GLY A 986 -10.25 2.29 -2.05
N GLN A 987 -10.93 1.94 -0.95
CA GLN A 987 -10.57 0.81 -0.10
C GLN A 987 -11.38 -0.45 -0.46
N ILE A 988 -10.68 -1.50 -0.91
CA ILE A 988 -11.21 -2.83 -1.25
C ILE A 988 -10.49 -3.93 -0.46
N ASP A 989 -10.92 -5.19 -0.62
CA ASP A 989 -10.17 -6.38 -0.20
C ASP A 989 -9.53 -7.06 -1.42
N GLN A 990 -8.45 -7.81 -1.21
CA GLN A 990 -7.78 -8.54 -2.28
C GLN A 990 -8.71 -9.54 -3.01
N THR A 991 -9.76 -10.04 -2.35
CA THR A 991 -10.80 -10.87 -3.00
C THR A 991 -11.64 -10.10 -4.02
N ASP A 992 -11.77 -8.78 -3.92
CA ASP A 992 -12.50 -7.96 -4.89
C ASP A 992 -11.82 -7.95 -6.28
N LEU A 993 -10.49 -8.20 -6.36
CA LEU A 993 -9.76 -8.31 -7.62
C LEU A 993 -10.27 -9.44 -8.52
N PHE A 994 -10.66 -10.56 -7.92
CA PHE A 994 -11.25 -11.70 -8.62
C PHE A 994 -12.54 -11.29 -9.34
N PHE A 995 -13.44 -10.63 -8.59
CA PHE A 995 -14.73 -10.21 -9.10
C PHE A 995 -14.59 -9.08 -10.11
N ALA A 996 -13.74 -8.08 -9.86
CA ALA A 996 -13.47 -7.00 -10.81
C ALA A 996 -12.96 -7.53 -12.15
N SER A 997 -12.06 -8.50 -12.13
CA SER A 997 -11.52 -9.14 -13.33
C SER A 997 -12.59 -9.89 -14.13
N LEU A 998 -13.38 -10.74 -13.48
CA LEU A 998 -14.44 -11.52 -14.15
C LEU A 998 -15.59 -10.62 -14.65
N ASN A 999 -15.95 -9.59 -13.88
CA ASN A 999 -16.97 -8.62 -14.27
C ASN A 999 -16.52 -7.81 -15.50
N ALA A 1000 -15.25 -7.41 -15.58
CA ALA A 1000 -14.69 -6.77 -16.77
C ALA A 1000 -14.75 -7.70 -18.00
N LEU A 1001 -14.46 -9.00 -17.84
CA LEU A 1001 -14.59 -10.00 -18.91
C LEU A 1001 -16.04 -10.36 -19.27
N GLY A 1002 -17.02 -9.91 -18.48
CA GLY A 1002 -18.43 -10.27 -18.66
C GLY A 1002 -18.73 -11.74 -18.32
N ILE A 1003 -17.95 -12.32 -17.41
CA ILE A 1003 -18.10 -13.71 -16.94
C ILE A 1003 -18.79 -13.69 -15.58
N ASP A 1004 -19.83 -14.51 -15.40
CA ASP A 1004 -20.46 -14.72 -14.08
C ASP A 1004 -19.44 -15.36 -13.12
N PRO A 1005 -19.07 -14.66 -12.03
CA PRO A 1005 -18.01 -15.11 -11.13
C PRO A 1005 -18.41 -16.26 -10.22
N VAL A 1006 -19.71 -16.52 -10.04
CA VAL A 1006 -20.22 -17.54 -9.12
C VAL A 1006 -20.74 -18.76 -9.89
N ASN A 1007 -21.55 -18.53 -10.94
CA ASN A 1007 -22.20 -19.63 -11.67
C ASN A 1007 -21.37 -20.06 -12.89
N HIS A 1008 -20.15 -20.54 -12.65
CA HIS A 1008 -19.22 -20.95 -13.70
C HIS A 1008 -19.36 -22.43 -14.14
N ASN A 1009 -20.14 -23.26 -13.43
CA ASN A 1009 -20.37 -24.70 -13.71
C ASN A 1009 -19.11 -25.59 -13.72
N LEU A 1010 -18.01 -25.18 -13.07
CA LEU A 1010 -16.85 -26.05 -12.91
C LEU A 1010 -17.06 -27.00 -11.72
N THR A 1011 -16.58 -28.23 -11.87
CA THR A 1011 -16.53 -29.23 -10.80
C THR A 1011 -15.11 -29.79 -10.70
N PHE A 1012 -14.70 -30.19 -9.50
CA PHE A 1012 -13.39 -30.79 -9.22
C PHE A 1012 -13.45 -32.32 -9.18
N GLU A 1013 -14.31 -32.92 -10.02
CA GLU A 1013 -14.55 -34.37 -10.03
C GLU A 1013 -13.53 -35.13 -10.90
N ASN A 1014 -12.76 -34.42 -11.73
CA ASN A 1014 -11.71 -35.02 -12.52
C ASN A 1014 -10.64 -35.64 -11.61
N LYS A 1015 -10.34 -36.91 -11.86
CA LYS A 1015 -9.33 -37.68 -11.14
C LYS A 1015 -8.57 -38.56 -12.11
N MET A 1016 -7.39 -38.97 -11.66
CA MET A 1016 -6.55 -39.91 -12.39
C MET A 1016 -7.27 -41.24 -12.60
N GLN A 1017 -7.50 -41.61 -13.86
CA GLN A 1017 -8.08 -42.89 -14.24
C GLN A 1017 -6.96 -43.88 -14.60
N PRO A 1018 -6.96 -45.11 -14.07
CA PRO A 1018 -6.00 -46.12 -14.48
C PRO A 1018 -6.14 -46.41 -15.98
N VAL A 1019 -5.04 -46.55 -16.71
CA VAL A 1019 -5.09 -47.14 -18.05
C VAL A 1019 -5.36 -48.64 -17.85
N GLU A 1020 -6.49 -49.15 -18.34
CA GLU A 1020 -6.73 -50.60 -18.38
C GLU A 1020 -5.61 -51.25 -19.20
N GLU A 1021 -4.79 -52.10 -18.56
CA GLU A 1021 -3.88 -52.98 -19.30
C GLU A 1021 -4.73 -53.89 -20.19
N THR A 1022 -4.82 -53.56 -21.47
CA THR A 1022 -5.20 -54.55 -22.47
C THR A 1022 -4.08 -55.57 -22.48
N THR A 1023 -4.31 -56.69 -21.79
CA THR A 1023 -3.50 -57.89 -21.92
C THR A 1023 -3.39 -58.22 -23.41
N GLU A 1024 -2.21 -57.98 -23.98
CA GLU A 1024 -1.87 -58.47 -25.31
C GLU A 1024 -1.92 -60.00 -25.25
N GLY A 1025 -3.04 -60.53 -25.73
CA GLY A 1025 -3.21 -61.94 -26.02
C GLY A 1025 -2.24 -62.33 -27.13
N ASP A 1026 -1.21 -63.06 -26.72
CA ASP A 1026 -0.31 -63.84 -27.56
C ASP A 1026 -1.15 -64.64 -28.59
N SER A 1027 -1.11 -64.25 -29.86
CA SER A 1027 -1.80 -64.95 -30.95
C SER A 1027 -0.81 -65.40 -32.01
N ALA A 1028 -0.25 -66.58 -31.78
CA ALA A 1028 0.36 -67.39 -32.83
C ALA A 1028 -0.43 -68.70 -33.01
N ALA A 1029 -0.96 -68.85 -34.23
CA ALA A 1029 -1.32 -70.08 -34.94
C ALA A 1029 -2.62 -70.84 -34.56
N GLY A 1030 -3.49 -71.00 -35.57
CA GLY A 1030 -4.26 -72.24 -35.76
C GLY A 1030 -5.75 -72.06 -36.04
N SER A 1031 -6.12 -72.20 -37.31
CA SER A 1031 -7.48 -72.25 -37.86
C SER A 1031 -8.45 -73.21 -37.15
N SER A 1032 -9.73 -72.82 -36.97
CA SER A 1032 -10.88 -73.44 -37.65
C SER A 1032 -12.23 -72.81 -37.26
N VAL A 1033 -12.99 -72.50 -38.32
CA VAL A 1033 -14.45 -72.33 -38.50
C VAL A 1033 -15.36 -72.70 -37.31
N ASP A 1034 -16.22 -71.78 -36.84
CA ASP A 1034 -17.61 -71.61 -37.32
C ASP A 1034 -18.34 -70.51 -36.53
N SER A 1035 -18.99 -69.60 -37.27
CA SER A 1035 -20.01 -68.66 -36.80
C SER A 1035 -21.40 -69.36 -36.87
N PRO A 1036 -22.46 -68.94 -36.13
CA PRO A 1036 -22.93 -67.56 -36.19
C PRO A 1036 -23.60 -66.97 -34.93
N ALA A 1037 -23.54 -65.64 -34.84
CA ALA A 1037 -24.50 -64.80 -34.15
C ALA A 1037 -25.92 -64.97 -34.75
N LEU A 1038 -26.99 -64.87 -33.95
CA LEU A 1038 -28.17 -64.01 -34.15
C LEU A 1038 -29.32 -64.34 -33.13
N ILE A 1039 -30.08 -63.31 -32.72
CA ILE A 1039 -31.46 -63.32 -32.13
C ILE A 1039 -31.49 -63.48 -30.58
N ALA A 1040 -32.13 -62.64 -29.74
CA ALA A 1040 -32.88 -61.41 -29.90
C ALA A 1040 -33.09 -60.70 -28.53
N THR A 1041 -33.25 -59.38 -28.59
CA THR A 1041 -33.77 -58.45 -27.58
C THR A 1041 -35.31 -58.44 -27.52
N LEU A 1042 -35.89 -58.20 -26.34
CA LEU A 1042 -37.16 -57.48 -26.00
C LEU A 1042 -37.62 -57.92 -24.57
N ALA A 1043 -37.51 -57.10 -23.51
CA ALA A 1043 -38.30 -55.93 -23.11
C ALA A 1043 -39.51 -56.23 -22.17
N ILE A 1044 -39.41 -55.69 -20.93
CA ILE A 1044 -40.45 -55.02 -20.10
C ILE A 1044 -41.27 -55.82 -19.03
N ALA A 1045 -41.21 -55.25 -17.80
CA ALA A 1045 -42.20 -55.13 -16.71
C ALA A 1045 -42.35 -56.19 -15.59
N GLY A 1046 -42.30 -55.69 -14.33
CA GLY A 1046 -43.40 -55.95 -13.39
C GLY A 1046 -43.10 -56.64 -12.04
N ILE A 1047 -42.52 -55.88 -11.09
CA ILE A 1047 -42.82 -55.77 -9.64
C ILE A 1047 -43.55 -56.94 -8.89
N ALA A 1048 -42.80 -57.49 -7.93
CA ALA A 1048 -43.09 -57.86 -6.52
C ALA A 1048 -44.07 -58.99 -6.08
N GLY A 1049 -43.53 -59.85 -5.20
CA GLY A 1049 -44.17 -60.55 -4.08
C GLY A 1049 -43.06 -61.04 -3.11
N LEU A 1050 -42.77 -60.46 -1.93
CA LEU A 1050 -43.52 -60.45 -0.64
C LEU A 1050 -43.88 -61.89 -0.20
N ILE A 1051 -43.64 -62.46 1.00
CA ILE A 1051 -43.35 -62.04 2.38
C ILE A 1051 -42.74 -63.24 3.15
N SER A 1052 -41.84 -62.96 4.09
CA SER A 1052 -41.74 -63.56 5.45
C SER A 1052 -40.97 -62.53 6.30
N LEU A 1053 -41.30 -62.07 7.50
CA LEU A 1053 -42.38 -62.29 8.46
C LEU A 1053 -42.27 -61.15 9.53
N ILE A 1054 -43.33 -60.36 9.73
CA ILE A 1054 -43.86 -59.75 11.00
C ILE A 1054 -42.81 -59.24 12.04
N ALA A 1055 -42.56 -57.92 12.18
CA ALA A 1055 -43.28 -56.93 13.02
C ALA A 1055 -43.28 -57.28 14.52
N LEU A 1056 -43.05 -56.42 15.51
CA LEU A 1056 -42.86 -54.99 15.73
C LEU A 1056 -42.70 -54.89 17.27
N LEU A 1057 -42.06 -53.85 17.82
CA LEU A 1057 -42.45 -53.15 19.06
C LEU A 1057 -41.30 -52.22 19.52
N ALA A 1058 -41.50 -50.91 19.30
CA ALA A 1058 -40.84 -49.84 20.06
C ALA A 1058 -41.54 -49.70 21.43
N PRO A 1059 -40.99 -49.02 22.49
CA PRO A 1059 -40.80 -47.55 22.48
C PRO A 1059 -39.68 -46.93 23.39
N PHE A 1060 -39.32 -45.66 23.10
CA PHE A 1060 -38.84 -44.53 23.95
C PHE A 1060 -37.91 -44.68 25.20
N ALA A 1061 -36.72 -44.07 25.08
CA ALA A 1061 -36.05 -43.00 25.89
C ALA A 1061 -35.73 -43.06 27.42
N VAL A 1062 -34.54 -42.49 27.73
CA VAL A 1062 -34.06 -41.73 28.93
C VAL A 1062 -33.06 -42.40 29.92
N ASP A 1063 -31.86 -41.79 29.97
CA ASP A 1063 -30.81 -41.57 30.99
C ASP A 1063 -30.20 -42.67 31.89
N GLY A 1064 -28.87 -42.80 31.76
CA GLY A 1064 -27.90 -42.35 32.78
C GLY A 1064 -27.69 -43.18 34.05
N ALA A 1065 -26.51 -43.82 34.16
CA ALA A 1065 -25.72 -43.88 35.41
C ALA A 1065 -24.41 -44.68 35.25
N LEU A 1066 -23.29 -43.98 35.47
CA LEU A 1066 -22.06 -44.46 36.13
C LEU A 1066 -21.14 -45.44 35.34
N GLY A 1067 -19.93 -44.96 34.99
CA GLY A 1067 -18.78 -45.79 34.54
C GLY A 1067 -18.18 -46.65 35.65
N PRO A 1068 -16.85 -46.93 35.68
CA PRO A 1068 -15.82 -46.87 34.64
C PRO A 1068 -15.00 -48.19 34.54
N ILE A 1069 -13.88 -48.15 33.81
CA ILE A 1069 -12.60 -48.90 34.01
C ILE A 1069 -12.23 -49.99 32.98
N ALA A 1070 -11.25 -49.59 32.14
CA ALA A 1070 -9.97 -50.21 31.77
C ALA A 1070 -9.84 -51.27 30.65
N LYS A 1071 -8.89 -50.92 29.75
CA LYS A 1071 -7.87 -51.74 29.05
C LYS A 1071 -8.44 -52.82 28.10
N PHE A 1072 -8.28 -52.70 26.79
CA PHE A 1072 -7.05 -52.52 26.02
C PHE A 1072 -7.31 -51.80 24.71
#